data_AF-A0A8T5GUV1-F1
#
_entry.id   AF-A0A8T5GUV1-F1
#
_cell.length_a   1.000
_cell.length_b   1.000
_cell.length_c   1.000
_cell.angle_alpha   90.00
_cell.angle_beta   90.00
_cell.angle_gamma   90.00
#
_symmetry.space_group_name_H-M   'P 1'
#
loop_
_entity.id
_entity.type
_entity.pdbx_description
1 polymer ?
#
loop_
_entity_poly.entity_id
_entity_poly.type
_entity_poly.pdbx_seq_one_letter_code
_entity_poly.pdbx_strand_id
1 'polypeptide(L)'
;SEGYTSISSNTEFFEISNMGDNTAYLNGWTFTVVTSGGPSPHTFADLTIPANSAVIFAADPNGLSVYEDGMIYGFASSFTEAPTLPDDGAALHIMDPSGALADTVVYGNGPVDVEGWSGISLVEPVSGINLIIYHRGDGCGQLADTDQVDDWHERWGRLGGSTFCEDQDFSGQSVVTPLIGPTHGLLDVLDWIEGATTSLHLHVYQLSEPRLVQAMIDAQGRGVEVTVVLDAGSPGFWSDFDMMNQYGMASELVNAGVSTYWFGDGGVEPYAYIHSKVAVRDGTSVWISSGNWKAPSMPAPGVRGNVDWGVLIENVELAGIVLQQMAFDEEPLRQHISTASASDEPNGWTMPMAEAVDGPRSTAITTSVNGELLTCPDNCIDGLVELIGSAEDELLLSLQYLDMDWSWGWGDNPIFTALRQSAEDGVAVRLIINGAYLDQDVQDVVDTFNEVWNSSDGLDVSAIVMGEDDNVTKLHNKGLVIDQKTVLVSSINWGNSAVNRNREMGLIMTSAEVAAPYREAWFDDWMRLDNVTDTDQDGLPDIWEVPNGLNRTKRMLPGPNMLEGAYDADNDGISNENEYTFGSHPTNADTDGDCILDGVEVAWAQSTALDPTVEDVSPRDALLMADADMDGVNESAALGCDLGGIENLDDTTPVDNATLDDDGDGVYNSADKCPGTMDGIPVNVEGCSSEQRLAQATPSGGDESGLGAGLMLALMLAGVALAVGAFLVLRGIEQDAENAKDLITLDEAHHDALTTEPIDAQSWQTPVLDGTGSGDMTSEVPITPADLQRVPGWDEAMVRSYLDQGWSMDQLVEYYEEQVKAHADSTQD
;
A
#
# COMPACT_ATOMS: atom_id res chain seq x y z
N SER A 1 -5.05 22.44 8.61
CA SER A 1 -5.02 23.41 7.50
C SER A 1 -6.31 24.21 7.52
N GLU A 2 -6.26 25.50 7.18
CA GLU A 2 -7.43 26.39 7.16
C GLU A 2 -8.59 25.71 6.40
N GLY A 3 -9.75 25.55 7.03
CA GLY A 3 -10.94 24.91 6.43
C GLY A 3 -11.50 25.72 5.27
N TYR A 4 -10.76 25.82 4.16
CA TYR A 4 -11.20 26.47 2.94
C TYR A 4 -11.34 25.45 1.83
N THR A 5 -12.30 25.71 0.96
CA THR A 5 -12.50 25.01 -0.30
C THR A 5 -12.54 26.03 -1.43
N SER A 6 -12.73 25.57 -2.67
CA SER A 6 -13.00 26.46 -3.80
C SER A 6 -14.31 27.26 -3.65
N ILE A 7 -15.22 26.82 -2.77
CA ILE A 7 -16.57 27.35 -2.59
C ILE A 7 -16.69 28.18 -1.31
N SER A 8 -16.05 27.75 -0.22
CA SER A 8 -16.11 28.42 1.08
C SER A 8 -14.73 28.81 1.57
N SER A 9 -14.60 30.01 2.13
CA SER A 9 -13.38 30.45 2.81
C SER A 9 -13.30 29.97 4.27
N ASN A 10 -14.38 29.40 4.81
CA ASN A 10 -14.44 28.84 6.15
C ASN A 10 -15.54 27.75 6.23
N THR A 11 -15.11 26.50 6.26
CA THR A 11 -15.93 25.29 6.42
C THR A 11 -15.87 24.74 7.84
N GLU A 12 -15.51 25.54 8.84
CA GLU A 12 -15.61 25.14 10.24
C GLU A 12 -17.07 24.88 10.61
N PHE A 13 -17.31 23.74 11.23
CA PHE A 13 -18.61 23.39 11.76
C PHE A 13 -18.48 22.45 12.96
N PHE A 14 -19.58 22.30 13.68
CA PHE A 14 -19.78 21.18 14.60
C PHE A 14 -21.23 20.72 14.50
N GLU A 15 -21.46 19.46 14.85
CA GLU A 15 -22.79 18.88 14.90
C GLU A 15 -23.23 18.67 16.36
N ILE A 16 -24.50 18.94 16.64
CA ILE A 16 -25.14 18.50 17.88
C ILE A 16 -26.25 17.52 17.55
N SER A 17 -26.13 16.32 18.10
CA SER A 17 -27.10 15.24 17.96
C SER A 17 -27.99 15.12 19.21
N ASN A 18 -29.32 15.09 19.00
CA ASN A 18 -30.29 14.84 20.07
C ASN A 18 -30.64 13.35 20.11
N MET A 19 -30.01 12.63 21.03
CA MET A 19 -30.22 11.19 21.25
C MET A 19 -31.46 10.87 22.10
N GLY A 20 -32.26 11.88 22.46
CA GLY A 20 -33.45 11.71 23.29
C GLY A 20 -34.74 11.52 22.48
N ASP A 21 -35.74 10.91 23.10
CA ASP A 21 -37.09 10.69 22.52
C ASP A 21 -37.93 11.97 22.37
N ASN A 22 -37.44 13.12 22.83
CA ASN A 22 -38.17 14.39 22.82
C ASN A 22 -37.36 15.46 22.09
N THR A 23 -38.05 16.42 21.48
CA THR A 23 -37.42 17.62 20.92
C THR A 23 -36.63 18.37 21.98
N ALA A 24 -35.34 18.58 21.75
CA ALA A 24 -34.48 19.42 22.57
C ALA A 24 -34.69 20.89 22.22
N TYR A 25 -34.84 21.75 23.23
CA TYR A 25 -34.95 23.20 23.09
C TYR A 25 -33.68 23.84 23.61
N LEU A 26 -32.92 24.52 22.74
CA LEU A 26 -31.62 25.09 23.08
C LEU A 26 -31.70 26.51 23.66
N ASN A 27 -32.89 27.09 23.79
CA ASN A 27 -33.03 28.44 24.37
C ASN A 27 -32.45 28.47 25.80
N GLY A 28 -31.47 29.37 25.99
CA GLY A 28 -30.78 29.57 27.26
C GLY A 28 -29.61 28.61 27.51
N TRP A 29 -29.37 27.65 26.62
CA TRP A 29 -28.15 26.85 26.63
C TRP A 29 -26.96 27.71 26.17
N THR A 30 -25.77 27.34 26.61
CA THR A 30 -24.54 28.09 26.28
C THR A 30 -23.50 27.15 25.69
N PHE A 31 -22.95 27.51 24.53
CA PHE A 31 -21.75 26.92 23.94
C PHE A 31 -20.54 27.74 24.38
N THR A 32 -19.57 27.15 25.07
CA THR A 32 -18.41 27.89 25.59
C THR A 32 -17.12 27.38 24.98
N VAL A 33 -16.37 28.27 24.36
CA VAL A 33 -15.03 28.00 23.83
C VAL A 33 -14.02 28.37 24.92
N VAL A 34 -13.25 27.41 25.40
CA VAL A 34 -12.25 27.60 26.45
C VAL A 34 -10.85 27.45 25.85
N THR A 35 -10.06 28.51 25.95
CA THR A 35 -8.66 28.55 25.50
C THR A 35 -7.75 28.96 26.66
N SER A 36 -6.45 29.06 26.41
CA SER A 36 -5.49 29.64 27.37
C SER A 36 -5.83 31.08 27.80
N GLY A 37 -6.60 31.82 26.99
CA GLY A 37 -7.14 33.14 27.31
C GLY A 37 -8.32 33.14 28.28
N GLY A 38 -8.88 31.97 28.60
CA GLY A 38 -10.07 31.78 29.43
C GLY A 38 -11.34 31.41 28.64
N PRO A 39 -12.47 31.22 29.34
CA PRO A 39 -13.73 30.80 28.72
C PRO A 39 -14.45 31.95 28.00
N SER A 40 -14.94 31.69 26.79
CA SER A 40 -15.79 32.55 25.97
C SER A 40 -17.18 31.91 25.77
N PRO A 41 -18.21 32.32 26.54
CA PRO A 41 -19.56 31.76 26.44
C PRO A 41 -20.42 32.41 25.34
N HIS A 42 -21.10 31.58 24.55
CA HIS A 42 -22.00 31.96 23.46
C HIS A 42 -23.39 31.34 23.69
N THR A 43 -24.42 32.16 23.89
CA THR A 43 -25.78 31.65 24.16
C THR A 43 -26.49 31.29 22.86
N PHE A 44 -27.09 30.10 22.82
CA PHE A 44 -27.92 29.67 21.68
C PHE A 44 -29.18 30.53 21.55
N ALA A 45 -29.55 30.81 20.31
CA ALA A 45 -30.82 31.44 19.95
C ALA A 45 -32.01 30.47 20.14
N ASP A 46 -33.22 30.90 19.78
CA ASP A 46 -34.42 30.05 19.81
C ASP A 46 -34.35 28.96 18.73
N LEU A 47 -33.68 27.85 19.07
CA LEU A 47 -33.46 26.68 18.21
C LEU A 47 -33.97 25.40 18.86
N THR A 48 -34.35 24.44 18.01
CA THR A 48 -34.82 23.13 18.42
C THR A 48 -34.17 22.03 17.61
N ILE A 49 -33.79 20.94 18.28
CA ILE A 49 -33.31 19.72 17.62
C ILE A 49 -34.39 18.65 17.84
N PRO A 50 -35.05 18.14 16.78
CA PRO A 50 -36.00 17.03 16.90
C PRO A 50 -35.38 15.81 17.60
N ALA A 51 -36.23 14.93 18.13
CA ALA A 51 -35.80 13.67 18.71
C ALA A 51 -35.07 12.82 17.66
N ASN A 52 -33.97 12.15 18.04
CA ASN A 52 -33.16 11.27 17.18
C ASN A 52 -32.76 11.96 15.87
N SER A 53 -32.28 13.19 15.97
CA SER A 53 -31.82 13.97 14.82
C SER A 53 -30.67 14.88 15.21
N ALA A 54 -29.96 15.38 14.21
CA ALA A 54 -28.81 16.23 14.37
C ALA A 54 -29.00 17.60 13.72
N VAL A 55 -28.27 18.59 14.22
CA VAL A 55 -28.19 19.93 13.64
C VAL A 55 -26.72 20.33 13.54
N ILE A 56 -26.34 20.78 12.34
CA ILE A 56 -24.99 21.28 12.04
C ILE A 56 -24.97 22.79 12.22
N PHE A 57 -23.97 23.27 12.95
CA PHE A 57 -23.68 24.68 13.14
C PHE A 57 -22.40 25.01 12.39
N ALA A 58 -22.46 25.96 11.45
CA ALA A 58 -21.36 26.24 10.53
C ALA A 58 -20.99 27.72 10.46
N ALA A 59 -19.73 28.02 10.19
CA ALA A 59 -19.26 29.37 9.91
C ALA A 59 -19.88 29.92 8.61
N ASP A 60 -19.83 29.14 7.53
CA ASP A 60 -20.53 29.41 6.27
C ASP A 60 -21.53 28.28 5.95
N PRO A 61 -22.80 28.41 6.37
CA PRO A 61 -23.80 27.37 6.14
C PRO A 61 -24.13 27.17 4.65
N ASN A 62 -23.96 28.19 3.80
CA ASN A 62 -24.24 28.04 2.38
C ASN A 62 -23.11 27.28 1.68
N GLY A 63 -21.86 27.61 2.02
CA GLY A 63 -20.69 26.90 1.54
C GLY A 63 -20.69 25.43 1.99
N LEU A 64 -21.00 25.17 3.26
CA LEU A 64 -21.04 23.82 3.81
C LEU A 64 -22.14 22.96 3.19
N SER A 65 -23.31 23.53 2.88
CA SER A 65 -24.45 22.80 2.30
C SER A 65 -24.22 22.22 0.90
N VAL A 66 -23.06 22.49 0.29
CA VAL A 66 -22.64 21.87 -0.96
C VAL A 66 -21.95 20.51 -0.71
N TYR A 67 -21.40 20.32 0.49
CA TYR A 67 -20.66 19.13 0.89
C TYR A 67 -21.49 18.25 1.83
N GLU A 68 -22.06 18.86 2.85
CA GLU A 68 -22.79 18.15 3.91
C GLU A 68 -24.30 18.26 3.74
N ASP A 69 -24.98 17.15 4.03
CA ASP A 69 -26.43 17.08 4.08
C ASP A 69 -26.97 17.41 5.49
N GLY A 70 -28.25 17.70 5.58
CA GLY A 70 -28.96 17.84 6.86
C GLY A 70 -29.36 19.27 7.23
N MET A 71 -29.62 19.50 8.52
CA MET A 71 -30.10 20.79 9.03
C MET A 71 -28.92 21.69 9.40
N ILE A 72 -28.51 22.55 8.48
CA ILE A 72 -27.36 23.44 8.67
C ILE A 72 -27.81 24.86 9.05
N TYR A 73 -27.29 25.39 10.15
CA TYR A 73 -27.48 26.78 10.57
C TYR A 73 -26.16 27.52 10.73
N GLY A 74 -26.14 28.80 10.37
CA GLY A 74 -24.94 29.62 10.52
C GLY A 74 -24.70 30.05 11.96
N PHE A 75 -23.43 30.11 12.40
CA PHE A 75 -23.04 30.60 13.72
C PHE A 75 -23.69 31.96 14.05
N ALA A 76 -23.68 32.90 13.11
CA ALA A 76 -24.27 34.24 13.29
C ALA A 76 -25.80 34.25 13.47
N SER A 77 -26.50 33.22 12.98
CA SER A 77 -27.95 33.08 13.18
C SER A 77 -28.30 32.23 14.41
N SER A 78 -27.39 31.37 14.83
CA SER A 78 -27.62 30.36 15.87
C SER A 78 -27.25 30.84 17.27
N PHE A 79 -26.40 31.87 17.38
CA PHE A 79 -25.91 32.40 18.64
C PHE A 79 -26.21 33.89 18.79
N THR A 80 -26.33 34.37 20.03
CA THR A 80 -26.41 35.81 20.31
C THR A 80 -25.17 36.56 19.85
N GLU A 81 -24.02 35.89 19.91
CA GLU A 81 -22.73 36.29 19.38
C GLU A 81 -22.06 35.04 18.82
N ALA A 82 -21.64 35.07 17.55
CA ALA A 82 -21.09 33.90 16.89
C ALA A 82 -19.77 33.44 17.57
N PRO A 83 -19.60 32.13 17.85
CA PRO A 83 -18.31 31.60 18.27
C PRO A 83 -17.29 31.64 17.12
N THR A 84 -16.02 31.62 17.50
CA THR A 84 -14.89 31.32 16.61
C THR A 84 -14.21 30.08 17.16
N LEU A 85 -13.93 29.11 16.31
CA LEU A 85 -13.20 27.90 16.67
C LEU A 85 -11.70 28.16 16.38
N PRO A 86 -10.82 28.18 17.38
CA PRO A 86 -9.40 28.40 17.13
C PRO A 86 -8.76 27.20 16.42
N ASP A 87 -7.94 27.47 15.40
CA ASP A 87 -7.16 26.45 14.69
C ASP A 87 -6.19 25.71 15.63
N ASP A 88 -5.59 26.44 16.57
CA ASP A 88 -4.64 25.87 17.54
C ASP A 88 -5.30 24.94 18.56
N GLY A 89 -6.63 24.88 18.63
CA GLY A 89 -7.38 24.03 19.57
C GLY A 89 -8.13 24.78 20.67
N ALA A 90 -9.17 24.14 21.19
CA ALA A 90 -9.97 24.62 22.31
C ALA A 90 -10.68 23.46 23.01
N ALA A 91 -11.15 23.71 24.24
CA ALA A 91 -12.20 22.89 24.85
C ALA A 91 -13.56 23.54 24.57
N LEU A 92 -14.52 22.76 24.08
CA LEU A 92 -15.85 23.20 23.68
C LEU A 92 -16.85 22.61 24.67
N HIS A 93 -17.50 23.44 25.47
CA HIS A 93 -18.51 23.01 26.45
C HIS A 93 -19.91 23.33 25.97
N ILE A 94 -20.83 22.40 26.18
CA ILE A 94 -22.26 22.67 26.11
C ILE A 94 -22.80 22.69 27.54
N MET A 95 -23.42 23.82 27.94
CA MET A 95 -24.02 23.99 29.26
C MET A 95 -25.53 24.23 29.17
N ASP A 96 -26.26 23.62 30.09
CA ASP A 96 -27.69 23.83 30.23
C ASP A 96 -28.01 25.22 30.83
N PRO A 97 -29.29 25.66 30.80
CA PRO A 97 -29.67 26.97 31.34
C PRO A 97 -29.49 27.13 32.86
N SER A 98 -29.25 26.04 33.59
CA SER A 98 -28.92 26.07 35.03
C SER A 98 -27.43 26.27 35.29
N GLY A 99 -26.60 26.17 34.25
CA GLY A 99 -25.15 26.20 34.32
C GLY A 99 -24.52 24.84 34.59
N ALA A 100 -25.27 23.75 34.43
CA ALA A 100 -24.72 22.40 34.49
C ALA A 100 -24.08 22.05 33.15
N LEU A 101 -22.90 21.42 33.20
CA LEU A 101 -22.25 20.88 32.01
C LEU A 101 -23.08 19.73 31.45
N ALA A 102 -23.29 19.74 30.13
CA ALA A 102 -23.98 18.69 29.40
C ALA A 102 -23.00 17.81 28.62
N ASP A 103 -21.99 18.41 27.99
CA ASP A 103 -21.02 17.73 27.13
C ASP A 103 -19.76 18.61 26.97
N THR A 104 -18.60 17.99 26.81
CA THR A 104 -17.33 18.64 26.51
C THR A 104 -16.56 17.85 25.44
N VAL A 105 -15.98 18.56 24.47
CA VAL A 105 -14.95 18.01 23.57
C VAL A 105 -13.72 18.89 23.57
N VAL A 106 -12.52 18.29 23.57
CA VAL A 106 -11.25 19.04 23.56
C VAL A 106 -10.43 18.65 22.35
N TYR A 107 -10.07 19.60 21.50
CA TYR A 107 -9.29 19.34 20.27
C TYR A 107 -8.05 20.21 20.18
N GLY A 108 -7.06 19.78 19.39
CA GLY A 108 -5.81 20.49 19.17
C GLY A 108 -5.05 20.73 20.49
N ASN A 109 -4.51 21.92 20.70
CA ASN A 109 -3.87 22.34 21.96
C ASN A 109 -4.87 22.88 23.00
N GLY A 110 -6.14 22.46 22.93
CA GLY A 110 -7.15 22.81 23.92
C GLY A 110 -6.79 22.38 25.34
N PRO A 111 -7.25 23.10 26.38
CA PRO A 111 -6.98 22.71 27.76
C PRO A 111 -7.71 21.41 28.12
N VAL A 112 -6.95 20.38 28.56
CA VAL A 112 -7.50 19.07 28.96
C VAL A 112 -7.90 18.99 30.44
N ASP A 113 -7.43 19.91 31.30
CA ASP A 113 -7.87 20.03 32.70
C ASP A 113 -9.16 20.88 32.80
N VAL A 114 -10.23 20.36 32.19
CA VAL A 114 -11.56 20.99 32.13
C VAL A 114 -12.65 20.02 32.64
N GLU A 115 -13.79 20.56 33.04
CA GLU A 115 -14.92 19.74 33.51
C GLU A 115 -15.52 18.93 32.35
N GLY A 116 -15.85 17.66 32.61
CA GLY A 116 -16.44 16.75 31.62
C GLY A 116 -15.52 16.32 30.50
N TRP A 117 -14.20 16.40 30.68
CA TRP A 117 -13.24 15.74 29.78
C TRP A 117 -12.19 15.01 30.59
N SER A 118 -11.72 13.88 30.08
CA SER A 118 -10.59 13.16 30.63
C SER A 118 -9.68 12.62 29.53
N GLY A 119 -8.38 12.56 29.83
CA GLY A 119 -7.37 12.14 28.85
C GLY A 119 -6.79 13.31 28.05
N ILE A 120 -6.30 13.00 26.86
CA ILE A 120 -5.69 13.97 25.94
C ILE A 120 -6.77 14.66 25.09
N SER A 121 -6.39 15.71 24.37
CA SER A 121 -7.23 16.31 23.34
C SER A 121 -7.23 15.46 22.07
N LEU A 122 -8.26 15.63 21.24
CA LEU A 122 -8.30 15.10 19.88
C LEU A 122 -7.11 15.64 19.09
N VAL A 123 -6.43 14.73 18.41
CA VAL A 123 -5.30 15.03 17.52
C VAL A 123 -5.62 14.57 16.11
N GLU A 124 -4.91 15.12 15.14
CA GLU A 124 -5.04 14.72 13.74
C GLU A 124 -4.67 13.24 13.58
N PRO A 125 -5.50 12.43 12.90
CA PRO A 125 -5.23 11.01 12.71
C PRO A 125 -3.97 10.85 11.84
N VAL A 126 -4.01 11.39 10.64
CA VAL A 126 -2.97 11.17 9.64
C VAL A 126 -2.46 12.48 9.09
N SER A 127 -1.14 12.58 8.92
CA SER A 127 -0.53 13.79 8.38
C SER A 127 -0.77 13.91 6.87
N GLY A 128 -0.91 15.13 6.36
CA GLY A 128 -0.98 15.39 4.92
C GLY A 128 -2.37 15.26 4.29
N ILE A 129 -3.38 14.81 5.04
CA ILE A 129 -4.78 14.83 4.61
C ILE A 129 -5.45 16.12 5.12
N ASN A 130 -6.24 16.76 4.27
CA ASN A 130 -6.97 17.99 4.62
C ASN A 130 -8.48 17.70 4.75
N LEU A 131 -9.19 18.66 5.36
CA LEU A 131 -10.66 18.66 5.48
C LEU A 131 -11.20 17.44 6.25
N ILE A 132 -10.47 17.02 7.28
CA ILE A 132 -10.84 15.90 8.14
C ILE A 132 -12.07 16.28 8.98
N ILE A 133 -13.02 15.36 9.05
CA ILE A 133 -14.17 15.39 9.96
C ILE A 133 -13.95 14.30 11.01
N TYR A 134 -14.01 14.66 12.29
CA TYR A 134 -13.99 13.69 13.39
C TYR A 134 -15.41 13.23 13.66
N HIS A 135 -15.61 11.92 13.71
CA HIS A 135 -16.88 11.33 14.11
C HIS A 135 -16.76 10.85 15.56
N ARG A 136 -17.80 11.10 16.37
CA ARG A 136 -17.92 10.39 17.63
C ARG A 136 -18.39 8.97 17.34
N GLY A 137 -17.56 8.01 17.70
CA GLY A 137 -17.73 6.61 17.42
C GLY A 137 -17.71 6.31 15.93
N ASP A 138 -18.60 5.42 15.51
CA ASP A 138 -18.82 5.06 14.10
C ASP A 138 -19.46 6.20 13.25
N GLY A 139 -19.81 7.32 13.88
CA GLY A 139 -20.55 8.43 13.26
C GLY A 139 -22.06 8.20 13.15
N CYS A 140 -22.55 7.05 13.60
CA CYS A 140 -23.94 6.61 13.47
C CYS A 140 -24.72 6.62 14.81
N GLY A 141 -24.11 7.22 15.84
CA GLY A 141 -24.74 7.50 17.13
C GLY A 141 -24.86 6.29 18.05
N GLN A 142 -24.09 5.22 17.81
CA GLN A 142 -24.19 3.97 18.59
C GLN A 142 -23.23 3.89 19.79
N LEU A 143 -22.24 4.77 19.89
CA LEU A 143 -21.24 4.72 20.96
C LEU A 143 -21.61 5.59 22.17
N ALA A 144 -21.33 5.05 23.35
CA ALA A 144 -21.52 5.76 24.61
C ALA A 144 -20.47 6.85 24.73
N ASP A 145 -20.90 8.07 25.05
CA ASP A 145 -20.00 9.16 25.36
C ASP A 145 -19.30 8.90 26.70
N THR A 146 -17.99 8.74 26.67
CA THR A 146 -17.15 8.50 27.85
C THR A 146 -16.36 9.73 28.26
N ASP A 147 -16.62 10.89 27.63
CA ASP A 147 -15.92 12.15 27.85
C ASP A 147 -14.39 11.98 27.63
N GLN A 148 -14.00 11.16 26.66
CA GLN A 148 -12.60 10.84 26.35
C GLN A 148 -12.30 10.92 24.86
N VAL A 149 -11.01 11.03 24.55
CA VAL A 149 -10.53 11.07 23.17
C VAL A 149 -10.87 9.79 22.39
N ASP A 150 -10.90 8.65 23.07
CA ASP A 150 -11.21 7.34 22.48
C ASP A 150 -12.57 7.36 21.78
N ASP A 151 -13.55 8.13 22.30
CA ASP A 151 -14.87 8.27 21.68
C ASP A 151 -14.80 8.89 20.28
N TRP A 152 -13.71 9.55 19.92
CA TRP A 152 -13.50 10.23 18.64
C TRP A 152 -12.36 9.61 17.84
N HIS A 153 -11.56 8.74 18.47
CA HIS A 153 -10.46 8.02 17.86
C HIS A 153 -10.89 6.66 17.24
N GLU A 154 -12.17 6.54 16.91
CA GLU A 154 -12.76 5.37 16.25
C GLU A 154 -12.83 5.59 14.73
N ARG A 155 -13.38 6.73 14.29
CA ARG A 155 -13.59 7.03 12.87
C ARG A 155 -13.38 8.50 12.55
N TRP A 156 -12.80 8.74 11.38
CA TRP A 156 -12.74 10.06 10.76
C TRP A 156 -13.18 9.95 9.29
N GLY A 157 -13.62 11.09 8.75
CA GLY A 157 -14.07 11.22 7.36
C GLY A 157 -13.46 12.45 6.70
N ARG A 158 -13.86 12.72 5.46
CA ARG A 158 -13.47 13.93 4.71
C ARG A 158 -14.70 14.74 4.37
N LEU A 159 -14.56 16.06 4.36
CA LEU A 159 -15.65 16.96 3.99
C LEU A 159 -16.27 16.61 2.64
N GLY A 160 -17.58 16.37 2.64
CA GLY A 160 -18.33 15.95 1.46
C GLY A 160 -18.25 14.45 1.13
N GLY A 161 -17.48 13.69 1.90
CA GLY A 161 -17.43 12.24 1.85
C GLY A 161 -18.68 11.60 2.44
N SER A 162 -18.88 10.33 2.13
CA SER A 162 -19.96 9.51 2.65
C SER A 162 -19.76 9.16 4.13
N THR A 163 -20.88 8.91 4.80
CA THR A 163 -20.92 8.24 6.09
C THR A 163 -22.12 7.31 6.07
N PHE A 164 -21.93 6.10 5.55
CA PHE A 164 -22.99 5.10 5.53
C PHE A 164 -23.19 4.50 6.93
N CYS A 165 -24.44 4.51 7.40
CA CYS A 165 -24.85 4.02 8.72
C CYS A 165 -25.82 2.83 8.67
N GLU A 166 -26.07 2.31 7.47
CA GLU A 166 -26.91 1.12 7.30
C GLU A 166 -26.05 -0.15 7.38
N ASP A 167 -26.70 -1.26 7.71
CA ASP A 167 -26.07 -2.57 7.76
C ASP A 167 -25.54 -2.97 6.38
N GLN A 168 -24.26 -3.35 6.31
CA GLN A 168 -23.60 -3.78 5.07
C GLN A 168 -23.57 -5.30 4.93
N ASP A 169 -24.13 -6.03 5.91
CA ASP A 169 -24.29 -7.48 5.87
C ASP A 169 -25.40 -7.90 4.89
N PHE A 170 -25.17 -9.03 4.23
CA PHE A 170 -26.20 -9.71 3.44
C PHE A 170 -26.17 -11.21 3.70
N SER A 171 -27.31 -11.86 3.47
CA SER A 171 -27.40 -13.30 3.65
C SER A 171 -28.39 -13.98 2.70
N GLY A 172 -28.35 -15.30 2.68
CA GLY A 172 -29.38 -16.13 2.06
C GLY A 172 -28.91 -16.91 0.84
N GLN A 173 -29.88 -17.53 0.17
CA GLN A 173 -29.60 -18.33 -1.02
C GLN A 173 -29.24 -17.41 -2.18
N SER A 174 -28.06 -17.63 -2.76
CA SER A 174 -27.52 -16.84 -3.86
C SER A 174 -27.09 -17.75 -5.01
N VAL A 175 -27.02 -17.20 -6.22
CA VAL A 175 -26.35 -17.83 -7.36
C VAL A 175 -25.06 -17.07 -7.62
N VAL A 176 -23.92 -17.71 -7.43
CA VAL A 176 -22.59 -17.09 -7.50
C VAL A 176 -21.80 -17.68 -8.67
N THR A 177 -21.29 -16.84 -9.55
CA THR A 177 -20.42 -17.22 -10.67
C THR A 177 -19.04 -16.62 -10.43
N PRO A 178 -18.04 -17.42 -10.00
CA PRO A 178 -16.70 -16.92 -9.74
C PRO A 178 -15.98 -16.65 -11.06
N LEU A 179 -15.35 -15.49 -11.20
CA LEU A 179 -14.59 -15.10 -12.39
C LEU A 179 -13.11 -15.12 -12.04
N ILE A 180 -12.34 -15.95 -12.73
CA ILE A 180 -10.89 -16.10 -12.55
C ILE A 180 -10.21 -15.73 -13.87
N GLY A 181 -9.54 -14.57 -13.89
CA GLY A 181 -8.74 -14.10 -15.02
C GLY A 181 -7.44 -14.90 -15.16
N PRO A 182 -6.87 -15.00 -16.38
CA PRO A 182 -7.37 -14.44 -17.65
C PRO A 182 -8.40 -15.34 -18.37
N THR A 183 -8.85 -16.43 -17.75
CA THR A 183 -9.69 -17.45 -18.43
C THR A 183 -11.17 -17.07 -18.50
N HIS A 184 -11.71 -16.48 -17.45
CA HIS A 184 -13.12 -16.08 -17.33
C HIS A 184 -13.26 -14.56 -17.18
N GLY A 185 -14.49 -14.05 -17.28
CA GLY A 185 -14.79 -12.62 -17.06
C GLY A 185 -15.55 -12.03 -18.23
N LEU A 186 -14.87 -11.78 -19.35
CA LEU A 186 -15.45 -11.04 -20.49
C LEU A 186 -16.77 -11.65 -20.99
N LEU A 187 -16.78 -12.95 -21.30
CA LEU A 187 -17.97 -13.62 -21.84
C LEU A 187 -19.10 -13.73 -20.81
N ASP A 188 -18.74 -13.96 -19.54
CA ASP A 188 -19.68 -14.05 -18.44
C ASP A 188 -20.40 -12.71 -18.22
N VAL A 189 -19.65 -11.60 -18.24
CA VAL A 189 -20.19 -10.24 -18.10
C VAL A 189 -21.02 -9.85 -19.33
N LEU A 190 -20.62 -10.23 -20.55
CA LEU A 190 -21.43 -10.00 -21.76
C LEU A 190 -22.79 -10.68 -21.68
N ASP A 191 -22.83 -11.97 -21.34
CA ASP A 191 -24.07 -12.72 -21.14
C ASP A 191 -24.91 -12.11 -20.00
N TRP A 192 -24.25 -11.63 -18.94
CA TRP A 192 -24.90 -10.97 -17.80
C TRP A 192 -25.58 -9.66 -18.19
N ILE A 193 -24.91 -8.79 -18.97
CA ILE A 193 -25.47 -7.53 -19.52
C ILE A 193 -26.61 -7.83 -20.51
N GLU A 194 -26.46 -8.85 -21.37
CA GLU A 194 -27.53 -9.25 -22.29
C GLU A 194 -28.82 -9.62 -21.53
N GLY A 195 -28.67 -10.23 -20.35
CA GLY A 195 -29.76 -10.58 -19.44
C GLY A 195 -30.48 -9.41 -18.77
N ALA A 196 -29.99 -8.17 -18.85
CA ALA A 196 -30.61 -7.00 -18.20
C ALA A 196 -31.97 -6.66 -18.81
N THR A 197 -32.95 -6.31 -17.95
CA THR A 197 -34.34 -6.07 -18.33
C THR A 197 -34.93 -4.76 -17.85
N THR A 198 -34.41 -4.17 -16.78
CA THR A 198 -34.92 -2.93 -16.18
C THR A 198 -33.83 -1.88 -16.00
N SER A 199 -32.70 -2.22 -15.40
CA SER A 199 -31.62 -1.27 -15.14
C SER A 199 -30.24 -1.93 -15.12
N LEU A 200 -29.22 -1.13 -15.42
CA LEU A 200 -27.82 -1.52 -15.32
C LEU A 200 -27.01 -0.32 -14.83
N HIS A 201 -26.42 -0.44 -13.65
CA HIS A 201 -25.51 0.57 -13.08
C HIS A 201 -24.08 0.04 -13.16
N LEU A 202 -23.11 0.87 -13.53
CA LEU A 202 -21.68 0.50 -13.61
C LEU A 202 -20.83 1.63 -13.04
N HIS A 203 -20.00 1.32 -12.04
CA HIS A 203 -18.89 2.16 -11.58
C HIS A 203 -17.59 1.44 -11.90
N VAL A 204 -16.72 2.08 -12.69
CA VAL A 204 -15.44 1.49 -13.07
C VAL A 204 -14.38 2.57 -13.29
N TYR A 205 -13.16 2.27 -12.87
CA TYR A 205 -12.03 3.18 -13.04
C TYR A 205 -11.66 3.38 -14.52
N GLN A 206 -11.48 2.29 -15.27
CA GLN A 206 -11.21 2.34 -16.71
C GLN A 206 -12.23 1.56 -17.54
N LEU A 207 -12.65 2.17 -18.65
CA LEU A 207 -13.50 1.53 -19.67
C LEU A 207 -12.87 1.65 -21.05
N SER A 208 -12.36 0.53 -21.58
CA SER A 208 -11.77 0.46 -22.92
C SER A 208 -12.09 -0.82 -23.71
N GLU A 209 -12.99 -1.68 -23.20
CA GLU A 209 -13.43 -2.90 -23.89
C GLU A 209 -14.67 -2.64 -24.79
N PRO A 210 -14.52 -2.56 -26.13
CA PRO A 210 -15.60 -2.18 -27.04
C PRO A 210 -16.81 -3.13 -27.02
N ARG A 211 -16.62 -4.42 -26.72
CA ARG A 211 -17.72 -5.40 -26.65
C ARG A 211 -18.66 -5.09 -25.48
N LEU A 212 -18.11 -4.70 -24.34
CA LEU A 212 -18.91 -4.34 -23.15
C LEU A 212 -19.64 -3.01 -23.36
N VAL A 213 -18.99 -2.02 -24.00
CA VAL A 213 -19.64 -0.77 -24.41
C VAL A 213 -20.80 -1.03 -25.36
N GLN A 214 -20.59 -1.85 -26.40
CA GLN A 214 -21.66 -2.20 -27.33
C GLN A 214 -22.80 -2.94 -26.64
N ALA A 215 -22.50 -3.84 -25.69
CA ALA A 215 -23.54 -4.55 -24.92
C ALA A 215 -24.40 -3.61 -24.07
N MET A 216 -23.81 -2.57 -23.47
CA MET A 216 -24.53 -1.52 -22.75
C MET A 216 -25.40 -0.66 -23.69
N ILE A 217 -24.87 -0.26 -24.86
CA ILE A 217 -25.64 0.45 -25.90
C ILE A 217 -26.83 -0.40 -26.35
N ASP A 218 -26.62 -1.69 -26.57
CA ASP A 218 -27.69 -2.62 -26.96
C ASP A 218 -28.72 -2.77 -25.83
N ALA A 219 -28.31 -2.79 -24.56
CA ALA A 219 -29.23 -2.81 -23.42
C ALA A 219 -30.09 -1.53 -23.34
N GLN A 220 -29.47 -0.36 -23.48
CA GLN A 220 -30.16 0.92 -23.59
C GLN A 220 -31.16 0.92 -24.76
N GLY A 221 -30.76 0.36 -25.91
CA GLY A 221 -31.63 0.19 -27.09
C GLY A 221 -32.82 -0.76 -26.86
N ARG A 222 -32.70 -1.72 -25.94
CA ARG A 222 -33.81 -2.59 -25.49
C ARG A 222 -34.74 -1.90 -24.49
N GLY A 223 -34.37 -0.72 -23.97
CA GLY A 223 -35.14 0.04 -22.99
C GLY A 223 -34.76 -0.22 -21.54
N VAL A 224 -33.58 -0.80 -21.29
CA VAL A 224 -32.95 -0.87 -19.96
C VAL A 224 -32.43 0.52 -19.60
N GLU A 225 -32.61 0.96 -18.36
CA GLU A 225 -32.02 2.22 -17.87
C GLU A 225 -30.56 1.97 -17.50
N VAL A 226 -29.63 2.49 -18.30
CA VAL A 226 -28.19 2.31 -18.08
C VAL A 226 -27.57 3.57 -17.48
N THR A 227 -26.87 3.41 -16.36
CA THR A 227 -26.08 4.45 -15.68
C THR A 227 -24.61 4.00 -15.57
N VAL A 228 -23.69 4.89 -15.91
CA VAL A 228 -22.24 4.62 -15.91
C VAL A 228 -21.50 5.78 -15.23
N VAL A 229 -20.68 5.48 -14.23
CA VAL A 229 -19.75 6.42 -13.61
C VAL A 229 -18.33 5.96 -13.93
N LEU A 230 -17.53 6.87 -14.51
CA LEU A 230 -16.14 6.63 -14.89
C LEU A 230 -15.24 7.64 -14.21
N ASP A 231 -14.01 7.22 -13.89
CA ASP A 231 -12.99 8.17 -13.48
C ASP A 231 -12.72 9.18 -14.61
N ALA A 232 -12.51 10.45 -14.30
CA ALA A 232 -12.18 11.45 -15.31
C ALA A 232 -10.78 11.22 -15.92
N GLY A 233 -9.95 10.42 -15.27
CA GLY A 233 -8.55 10.21 -15.60
C GLY A 233 -7.68 11.39 -15.16
N SER A 234 -6.43 11.12 -14.77
CA SER A 234 -5.48 12.14 -14.35
C SER A 234 -4.50 12.48 -15.48
N PRO A 235 -4.55 13.71 -16.05
CA PRO A 235 -3.59 14.14 -17.07
C PRO A 235 -2.15 14.09 -16.55
N GLY A 236 -1.26 13.45 -17.31
CA GLY A 236 0.14 13.24 -16.91
C GLY A 236 0.42 11.91 -16.20
N PHE A 237 -0.64 11.20 -15.78
CA PHE A 237 -0.57 9.85 -15.22
C PHE A 237 -1.12 8.82 -16.20
N TRP A 238 -2.29 9.09 -16.79
CA TRP A 238 -2.83 8.25 -17.85
C TRP A 238 -2.17 8.59 -19.19
N SER A 239 -1.98 7.57 -20.01
CA SER A 239 -1.54 7.79 -21.38
C SER A 239 -2.59 8.58 -22.17
N ASP A 240 -2.14 9.40 -23.12
CA ASP A 240 -3.05 10.10 -24.04
C ASP A 240 -3.97 9.10 -24.77
N PHE A 241 -3.49 7.89 -25.03
CA PHE A 241 -4.26 6.85 -25.71
C PHE A 241 -5.41 6.33 -24.84
N ASP A 242 -5.18 6.03 -23.57
CA ASP A 242 -6.22 5.54 -22.66
C ASP A 242 -7.25 6.61 -22.37
N MET A 243 -6.79 7.84 -22.14
CA MET A 243 -7.67 9.00 -21.95
C MET A 243 -8.53 9.21 -23.21
N MET A 244 -7.94 9.17 -24.41
CA MET A 244 -8.72 9.27 -25.65
C MET A 244 -9.73 8.13 -25.80
N ASN A 245 -9.37 6.89 -25.49
CA ASN A 245 -10.29 5.76 -25.61
C ASN A 245 -11.47 5.88 -24.63
N GLN A 246 -11.21 6.21 -23.37
CA GLN A 246 -12.26 6.34 -22.37
C GLN A 246 -13.25 7.46 -22.71
N TYR A 247 -12.75 8.64 -23.06
CA TYR A 247 -13.59 9.78 -23.44
C TYR A 247 -14.38 9.50 -24.71
N GLY A 248 -13.78 8.80 -25.67
CA GLY A 248 -14.46 8.32 -26.87
C GLY A 248 -15.60 7.34 -26.55
N MET A 249 -15.33 6.33 -25.73
CA MET A 249 -16.34 5.32 -25.35
C MET A 249 -17.48 5.92 -24.51
N ALA A 250 -17.15 6.82 -23.58
CA ALA A 250 -18.13 7.60 -22.83
C ALA A 250 -19.03 8.42 -23.78
N SER A 251 -18.46 9.02 -24.82
CA SER A 251 -19.22 9.79 -25.81
C SER A 251 -20.18 8.91 -26.62
N GLU A 252 -19.80 7.68 -26.97
CA GLU A 252 -20.70 6.71 -27.62
C GLU A 252 -21.87 6.30 -26.70
N LEU A 253 -21.61 6.08 -25.41
CA LEU A 253 -22.64 5.81 -24.40
C LEU A 253 -23.62 6.98 -24.30
N VAL A 254 -23.12 8.21 -24.17
CA VAL A 254 -23.95 9.43 -24.12
C VAL A 254 -24.77 9.58 -25.40
N ASN A 255 -24.18 9.33 -26.58
CA ASN A 255 -24.89 9.38 -27.87
C ASN A 255 -26.00 8.33 -27.98
N ALA A 256 -25.84 7.17 -27.32
CA ALA A 256 -26.86 6.12 -27.21
C ALA A 256 -27.96 6.46 -26.17
N GLY A 257 -27.76 7.51 -25.37
CA GLY A 257 -28.71 7.96 -24.34
C GLY A 257 -28.51 7.30 -22.97
N VAL A 258 -27.34 6.71 -22.73
CA VAL A 258 -26.91 6.22 -21.40
C VAL A 258 -26.62 7.42 -20.49
N SER A 259 -26.98 7.32 -19.21
CA SER A 259 -26.60 8.32 -18.21
C SER A 259 -25.13 8.10 -17.83
N THR A 260 -24.23 8.96 -18.30
CA THR A 260 -22.79 8.81 -18.07
C THR A 260 -22.24 9.98 -17.28
N TYR A 261 -21.42 9.69 -16.27
CA TYR A 261 -20.85 10.65 -15.34
C TYR A 261 -19.34 10.51 -15.23
N TRP A 262 -18.67 11.64 -15.02
CA TRP A 262 -17.26 11.70 -14.66
C TRP A 262 -17.12 11.85 -13.15
N PHE A 263 -16.21 11.09 -12.58
CA PHE A 263 -15.79 11.19 -11.19
C PHE A 263 -14.44 11.92 -11.11
N GLY A 264 -14.33 12.91 -10.22
CA GLY A 264 -13.06 13.58 -9.89
C GLY A 264 -12.59 14.66 -10.88
N ASP A 265 -13.36 15.02 -11.91
CA ASP A 265 -12.96 16.06 -12.88
C ASP A 265 -12.88 17.49 -12.29
N GLY A 266 -13.45 17.69 -11.10
CA GLY A 266 -13.46 18.94 -10.32
C GLY A 266 -12.37 19.05 -9.24
N GLY A 267 -11.57 18.01 -9.01
CA GLY A 267 -10.54 17.96 -7.96
C GLY A 267 -10.50 16.62 -7.21
N VAL A 268 -9.61 16.51 -6.22
CA VAL A 268 -9.32 15.27 -5.44
C VAL A 268 -10.07 15.17 -4.10
N GLU A 269 -11.12 15.99 -3.93
CA GLU A 269 -11.90 16.11 -2.71
C GLU A 269 -13.37 15.76 -3.00
N PRO A 270 -14.03 14.92 -2.18
CA PRO A 270 -13.49 14.16 -1.03
C PRO A 270 -12.65 12.94 -1.43
N TYR A 271 -12.66 12.53 -2.69
CA TYR A 271 -11.99 11.32 -3.17
C TYR A 271 -11.03 11.65 -4.31
N ALA A 272 -9.91 10.93 -4.36
CA ALA A 272 -8.95 11.06 -5.45
C ALA A 272 -9.46 10.37 -6.72
N TYR A 273 -9.99 9.15 -6.60
CA TYR A 273 -10.40 8.31 -7.73
C TYR A 273 -11.65 7.48 -7.44
N ILE A 274 -12.40 7.13 -8.48
CA ILE A 274 -13.37 6.01 -8.42
C ILE A 274 -12.69 4.71 -8.83
N HIS A 275 -12.08 4.05 -7.87
CA HIS A 275 -11.35 2.82 -8.10
C HIS A 275 -12.18 1.55 -7.84
N SER A 276 -13.46 1.68 -7.48
CA SER A 276 -14.41 0.57 -7.48
C SER A 276 -14.60 0.01 -8.90
N LYS A 277 -14.77 -1.32 -8.98
CA LYS A 277 -15.17 -2.02 -10.20
C LYS A 277 -16.39 -2.86 -9.87
N VAL A 278 -17.55 -2.20 -9.95
CA VAL A 278 -18.82 -2.73 -9.48
C VAL A 278 -19.94 -2.40 -10.45
N ALA A 279 -20.88 -3.32 -10.63
CA ALA A 279 -22.08 -3.09 -11.41
C ALA A 279 -23.29 -3.79 -10.80
N VAL A 280 -24.48 -3.23 -10.98
CA VAL A 280 -25.74 -3.84 -10.54
C VAL A 280 -26.70 -3.97 -11.71
N ARG A 281 -27.23 -5.18 -11.92
CA ARG A 281 -28.25 -5.49 -12.92
C ARG A 281 -29.60 -5.70 -12.26
N ASP A 282 -30.59 -4.95 -12.73
CA ASP A 282 -32.01 -5.03 -12.39
C ASP A 282 -32.32 -4.94 -10.87
N GLY A 283 -31.37 -4.44 -10.06
CA GLY A 283 -31.47 -4.45 -8.59
C GLY A 283 -31.53 -5.85 -7.97
N THR A 284 -31.00 -6.87 -8.66
CA THR A 284 -31.06 -8.27 -8.21
C THR A 284 -29.75 -9.03 -8.34
N SER A 285 -28.79 -8.49 -9.08
CA SER A 285 -27.49 -9.13 -9.28
C SER A 285 -26.38 -8.10 -9.31
N VAL A 286 -25.23 -8.46 -8.75
CA VAL A 286 -24.06 -7.61 -8.62
C VAL A 286 -22.87 -8.26 -9.32
N TRP A 287 -22.08 -7.45 -10.02
CA TRP A 287 -20.72 -7.77 -10.47
C TRP A 287 -19.73 -6.97 -9.63
N ILE A 288 -18.69 -7.61 -9.09
CA ILE A 288 -17.54 -6.96 -8.42
C ILE A 288 -16.26 -7.61 -8.92
N SER A 289 -15.18 -6.84 -9.10
CA SER A 289 -13.88 -7.37 -9.54
C SER A 289 -12.69 -6.55 -9.06
N SER A 290 -11.50 -7.16 -9.07
CA SER A 290 -10.20 -6.48 -8.97
C SER A 290 -9.81 -5.75 -10.26
N GLY A 291 -10.37 -6.16 -11.40
CA GLY A 291 -9.99 -5.73 -12.74
C GLY A 291 -10.98 -4.79 -13.41
N ASN A 292 -10.46 -3.94 -14.30
CA ASN A 292 -11.22 -2.95 -15.07
C ASN A 292 -11.95 -3.54 -16.29
N TRP A 293 -12.87 -2.78 -16.91
CA TRP A 293 -13.52 -3.16 -18.17
C TRP A 293 -12.65 -2.81 -19.37
N LYS A 294 -11.51 -3.48 -19.46
CA LYS A 294 -10.48 -3.30 -20.49
C LYS A 294 -9.82 -4.61 -20.86
N ALA A 295 -9.13 -4.64 -22.01
CA ALA A 295 -8.60 -5.88 -22.57
C ALA A 295 -7.67 -6.68 -21.62
N PRO A 296 -6.71 -6.10 -20.87
CA PRO A 296 -5.87 -6.89 -19.96
C PRO A 296 -6.64 -7.59 -18.83
N SER A 297 -7.68 -6.97 -18.27
CA SER A 297 -8.50 -7.56 -17.18
C SER A 297 -9.70 -8.36 -17.69
N MET A 298 -10.12 -8.11 -18.92
CA MET A 298 -11.22 -8.79 -19.62
C MET A 298 -10.74 -9.31 -20.99
N PRO A 299 -9.70 -10.17 -21.02
CA PRO A 299 -9.11 -10.59 -22.28
C PRO A 299 -10.11 -11.40 -23.11
N ALA A 300 -9.95 -11.32 -24.43
CA ALA A 300 -10.65 -12.25 -25.31
C ALA A 300 -10.16 -13.69 -25.04
N PRO A 301 -11.00 -14.72 -25.25
CA PRO A 301 -10.58 -16.10 -25.06
C PRO A 301 -9.28 -16.44 -25.81
N GLY A 302 -8.30 -16.97 -25.08
CA GLY A 302 -6.98 -17.32 -25.63
C GLY A 302 -6.03 -16.14 -25.85
N VAL A 303 -6.37 -14.95 -25.34
CA VAL A 303 -5.47 -13.80 -25.27
C VAL A 303 -4.89 -13.72 -23.86
N ARG A 304 -3.59 -13.42 -23.78
CA ARG A 304 -2.87 -13.16 -22.53
C ARG A 304 -3.56 -12.04 -21.75
N GLY A 305 -3.65 -12.15 -20.43
CA GLY A 305 -4.25 -11.12 -19.59
C GLY A 305 -3.80 -11.20 -18.14
N ASN A 306 -4.36 -10.33 -17.31
CA ASN A 306 -4.04 -10.23 -15.90
C ASN A 306 -4.66 -11.40 -15.12
N VAL A 307 -4.02 -11.76 -14.01
CA VAL A 307 -4.70 -12.51 -12.95
C VAL A 307 -5.52 -11.52 -12.13
N ASP A 308 -6.83 -11.58 -12.35
CA ASP A 308 -7.85 -10.78 -11.69
C ASP A 308 -8.92 -11.72 -11.13
N TRP A 309 -9.49 -11.39 -9.97
CA TRP A 309 -10.68 -12.07 -9.46
C TRP A 309 -11.91 -11.20 -9.66
N GLY A 310 -13.03 -11.85 -9.97
CA GLY A 310 -14.32 -11.22 -10.05
C GLY A 310 -15.43 -12.16 -9.61
N VAL A 311 -16.63 -11.64 -9.49
CA VAL A 311 -17.81 -12.41 -9.13
C VAL A 311 -19.06 -11.80 -9.76
N LEU A 312 -19.95 -12.67 -10.24
CA LEU A 312 -21.36 -12.33 -10.46
C LEU A 312 -22.19 -13.01 -9.38
N ILE A 313 -22.99 -12.25 -8.64
CA ILE A 313 -23.84 -12.79 -7.57
C ILE A 313 -25.28 -12.35 -7.77
N GLU A 314 -26.22 -13.29 -7.80
CA GLU A 314 -27.66 -13.01 -7.74
C GLU A 314 -28.11 -13.01 -6.28
N ASN A 315 -28.21 -11.82 -5.70
CA ASN A 315 -28.70 -11.58 -4.34
C ASN A 315 -29.33 -10.18 -4.27
N VAL A 316 -30.62 -10.11 -3.89
CA VAL A 316 -31.41 -8.86 -3.89
C VAL A 316 -31.03 -7.95 -2.72
N GLU A 317 -30.64 -8.52 -1.58
CA GLU A 317 -30.22 -7.75 -0.40
C GLU A 317 -28.90 -7.04 -0.71
N LEU A 318 -27.88 -7.78 -1.15
CA LEU A 318 -26.61 -7.22 -1.60
C LEU A 318 -26.80 -6.19 -2.72
N ALA A 319 -27.62 -6.46 -3.74
CA ALA A 319 -27.87 -5.51 -4.81
C ALA A 319 -28.50 -4.20 -4.31
N GLY A 320 -29.34 -4.27 -3.27
CA GLY A 320 -29.90 -3.09 -2.61
C GLY A 320 -28.85 -2.26 -1.88
N ILE A 321 -27.96 -2.92 -1.13
CA ILE A 321 -26.85 -2.28 -0.41
C ILE A 321 -25.90 -1.58 -1.39
N VAL A 322 -25.48 -2.29 -2.45
CA VAL A 322 -24.58 -1.72 -3.47
C VAL A 322 -25.24 -0.53 -4.18
N LEU A 323 -26.53 -0.63 -4.57
CA LEU A 323 -27.24 0.49 -5.21
C LEU A 323 -27.36 1.71 -4.30
N GLN A 324 -27.52 1.52 -2.99
CA GLN A 324 -27.56 2.64 -2.04
C GLN A 324 -26.24 3.41 -2.05
N GLN A 325 -25.12 2.70 -2.02
CA GLN A 325 -23.81 3.36 -2.10
C GLN A 325 -23.59 3.99 -3.47
N MET A 326 -23.93 3.27 -4.55
CA MET A 326 -23.78 3.81 -5.91
C MET A 326 -24.60 5.08 -6.13
N ALA A 327 -25.79 5.18 -5.51
CA ALA A 327 -26.63 6.37 -5.61
C ALA A 327 -25.94 7.64 -5.05
N PHE A 328 -25.01 7.50 -4.10
CA PHE A 328 -24.21 8.62 -3.60
C PHE A 328 -23.28 9.17 -4.68
N ASP A 329 -22.63 8.28 -5.44
CA ASP A 329 -21.69 8.61 -6.51
C ASP A 329 -22.38 8.79 -7.89
N GLU A 330 -23.71 8.69 -7.96
CA GLU A 330 -24.51 8.98 -9.16
C GLU A 330 -25.27 10.31 -9.07
N GLU A 331 -25.20 11.02 -7.93
CA GLU A 331 -25.90 12.29 -7.71
C GLU A 331 -25.13 13.47 -8.33
N PRO A 332 -25.61 14.09 -9.42
CA PRO A 332 -24.87 15.14 -10.14
C PRO A 332 -24.74 16.46 -9.36
N LEU A 333 -25.38 16.59 -8.20
CA LEU A 333 -25.20 17.71 -7.29
C LEU A 333 -23.96 17.57 -6.39
N ARG A 334 -23.38 16.37 -6.28
CA ARG A 334 -22.14 16.14 -5.54
C ARG A 334 -20.95 16.74 -6.29
N GLN A 335 -20.00 17.32 -5.57
CA GLN A 335 -18.88 18.04 -6.19
C GLN A 335 -17.88 17.14 -6.92
N HIS A 336 -17.77 15.89 -6.52
CA HIS A 336 -16.90 14.91 -7.17
C HIS A 336 -17.52 14.28 -8.41
N ILE A 337 -18.77 14.62 -8.77
CA ILE A 337 -19.49 14.06 -9.91
C ILE A 337 -19.84 15.16 -10.92
N SER A 338 -19.58 14.91 -12.19
CA SER A 338 -20.03 15.74 -13.30
C SER A 338 -20.69 14.91 -14.40
N THR A 339 -21.53 15.53 -15.24
CA THR A 339 -22.19 14.81 -16.34
C THR A 339 -21.28 14.78 -17.56
N ALA A 340 -21.02 13.58 -18.09
CA ALA A 340 -20.33 13.43 -19.37
C ALA A 340 -21.17 13.95 -20.53
N SER A 341 -20.50 14.45 -21.57
CA SER A 341 -21.13 15.06 -22.74
C SER A 341 -20.62 14.44 -24.02
N ALA A 342 -21.48 14.35 -25.04
CA ALA A 342 -21.07 13.97 -26.39
C ALA A 342 -20.03 14.94 -27.01
N SER A 343 -19.87 16.15 -26.44
CA SER A 343 -18.81 17.09 -26.83
C SER A 343 -17.42 16.70 -26.34
N ASP A 344 -17.34 15.74 -25.43
CA ASP A 344 -16.08 15.29 -24.83
C ASP A 344 -15.34 14.32 -25.78
N GLU A 345 -15.98 13.96 -26.90
CA GLU A 345 -15.44 13.08 -27.94
C GLU A 345 -14.09 13.61 -28.47
N PRO A 346 -13.03 12.79 -28.42
CA PRO A 346 -11.74 13.20 -28.96
C PRO A 346 -11.77 13.33 -30.48
N ASN A 347 -11.10 14.37 -30.99
CA ASN A 347 -11.10 14.66 -32.43
C ASN A 347 -10.57 13.50 -33.27
N GLY A 348 -11.43 12.95 -34.14
CA GLY A 348 -11.05 11.90 -35.09
C GLY A 348 -10.94 10.52 -34.48
N TRP A 349 -11.37 10.35 -33.22
CA TRP A 349 -11.52 9.05 -32.59
C TRP A 349 -12.77 8.33 -33.13
N THR A 350 -12.74 7.00 -33.12
CA THR A 350 -13.89 6.15 -33.42
C THR A 350 -13.78 4.90 -32.59
N MET A 351 -14.89 4.40 -32.05
CA MET A 351 -14.88 3.17 -31.27
C MET A 351 -14.31 1.99 -32.09
N PRO A 352 -13.36 1.21 -31.53
CA PRO A 352 -12.90 -0.02 -32.15
C PRO A 352 -14.07 -0.99 -32.42
N MET A 353 -13.92 -1.83 -33.43
CA MET A 353 -14.96 -2.80 -33.77
C MET A 353 -15.13 -3.84 -32.65
N ALA A 354 -16.37 -3.99 -32.16
CA ALA A 354 -16.76 -5.07 -31.26
C ALA A 354 -16.92 -6.38 -32.04
N GLU A 355 -15.87 -7.19 -32.12
CA GLU A 355 -15.93 -8.50 -32.77
C GLU A 355 -16.56 -9.56 -31.87
N ALA A 356 -17.36 -10.44 -32.45
CA ALA A 356 -17.94 -11.56 -31.71
C ALA A 356 -16.85 -12.56 -31.32
N VAL A 357 -16.86 -12.98 -30.06
CA VAL A 357 -15.94 -13.96 -29.49
C VAL A 357 -16.70 -15.10 -28.83
N ASP A 358 -16.06 -16.26 -28.74
CA ASP A 358 -16.59 -17.45 -28.09
C ASP A 358 -15.48 -18.16 -27.32
N GLY A 359 -15.84 -18.82 -26.22
CA GLY A 359 -14.88 -19.30 -25.24
C GLY A 359 -15.54 -19.86 -23.98
N PRO A 360 -14.73 -20.28 -23.00
CA PRO A 360 -15.21 -20.83 -21.75
C PRO A 360 -15.98 -19.77 -20.95
N ARG A 361 -16.93 -20.26 -20.16
CA ARG A 361 -17.69 -19.48 -19.17
C ARG A 361 -17.52 -20.17 -17.83
N SER A 362 -17.54 -19.39 -16.77
CA SER A 362 -17.47 -19.95 -15.43
C SER A 362 -18.78 -20.66 -15.07
N THR A 363 -18.68 -21.61 -14.14
CA THR A 363 -19.83 -22.38 -13.66
C THR A 363 -20.46 -21.70 -12.46
N ALA A 364 -21.75 -21.41 -12.55
CA ALA A 364 -22.52 -20.86 -11.44
C ALA A 364 -22.74 -21.88 -10.32
N ILE A 365 -22.71 -21.39 -9.08
CA ILE A 365 -22.84 -22.13 -7.83
C ILE A 365 -24.08 -21.61 -7.11
N THR A 366 -25.05 -22.48 -6.84
CA THR A 366 -26.25 -22.11 -6.06
C THR A 366 -26.10 -22.59 -4.63
N THR A 367 -25.91 -21.66 -3.70
CA THR A 367 -25.66 -21.98 -2.28
C THR A 367 -26.11 -20.86 -1.35
N SER A 368 -26.09 -21.11 -0.05
CA SER A 368 -26.28 -20.06 0.94
C SER A 368 -24.97 -19.32 1.17
N VAL A 369 -25.02 -18.00 1.09
CA VAL A 369 -23.89 -17.10 1.31
C VAL A 369 -24.28 -16.13 2.40
N ASN A 370 -23.37 -15.87 3.33
CA ASN A 370 -23.40 -14.70 4.19
C ASN A 370 -22.16 -13.89 3.87
N GLY A 371 -22.22 -12.58 4.03
CA GLY A 371 -21.10 -11.73 3.69
C GLY A 371 -21.38 -10.27 4.02
N GLU A 372 -20.41 -9.44 3.71
CA GLU A 372 -20.41 -8.00 3.96
C GLU A 372 -19.88 -7.27 2.72
N LEU A 373 -20.44 -6.10 2.44
CA LEU A 373 -19.87 -5.14 1.48
C LEU A 373 -18.90 -4.19 2.19
N LEU A 374 -17.66 -4.19 1.75
CA LEU A 374 -16.62 -3.24 2.16
C LEU A 374 -16.57 -2.07 1.20
N THR A 375 -16.45 -0.86 1.73
CA THR A 375 -16.42 0.38 0.96
C THR A 375 -15.41 1.35 1.58
N CYS A 376 -14.45 1.82 0.78
CA CYS A 376 -13.43 2.75 1.26
C CYS A 376 -13.78 4.22 0.97
N PRO A 377 -13.39 5.17 1.85
CA PRO A 377 -12.78 4.99 3.18
C PRO A 377 -13.78 4.68 4.32
N ASP A 378 -15.01 4.24 4.03
CA ASP A 378 -16.09 4.14 5.04
C ASP A 378 -15.89 3.04 6.10
N ASN A 379 -15.99 1.77 5.70
CA ASN A 379 -15.91 0.60 6.59
C ASN A 379 -14.80 -0.38 6.20
N CYS A 380 -14.07 -0.11 5.11
CA CYS A 380 -13.20 -1.13 4.53
C CYS A 380 -11.99 -1.48 5.41
N ILE A 381 -11.44 -0.54 6.19
CA ILE A 381 -10.31 -0.85 7.09
C ILE A 381 -10.74 -1.78 8.21
N ASP A 382 -11.78 -1.39 8.95
CA ASP A 382 -12.28 -2.20 10.06
C ASP A 382 -12.71 -3.57 9.55
N GLY A 383 -13.46 -3.63 8.45
CA GLY A 383 -13.88 -4.89 7.85
C GLY A 383 -12.72 -5.76 7.34
N LEU A 384 -11.63 -5.18 6.82
CA LEU A 384 -10.43 -5.96 6.45
C LEU A 384 -9.69 -6.50 7.68
N VAL A 385 -9.54 -5.68 8.72
CA VAL A 385 -8.88 -6.08 9.98
C VAL A 385 -9.68 -7.17 10.68
N GLU A 386 -11.00 -7.02 10.79
CA GLU A 386 -11.90 -8.02 11.35
C GLU A 386 -11.90 -9.31 10.53
N LEU A 387 -11.90 -9.20 9.20
CA LEU A 387 -11.81 -10.36 8.31
C LEU A 387 -10.51 -11.14 8.54
N ILE A 388 -9.36 -10.46 8.58
CA ILE A 388 -8.06 -11.09 8.83
C ILE A 388 -8.04 -11.74 10.21
N GLY A 389 -8.47 -11.02 11.26
CA GLY A 389 -8.52 -11.53 12.63
C GLY A 389 -9.54 -12.65 12.86
N SER A 390 -10.43 -12.93 11.89
CA SER A 390 -11.37 -14.04 11.95
C SER A 390 -10.77 -15.40 11.56
N ALA A 391 -9.55 -15.42 11.02
CA ALA A 391 -8.90 -16.64 10.55
C ALA A 391 -8.52 -17.60 11.70
N GLU A 392 -8.76 -18.89 11.50
CA GLU A 392 -8.42 -19.95 12.46
C GLU A 392 -7.26 -20.83 11.97
N ASP A 393 -7.12 -21.06 10.65
CA ASP A 393 -6.18 -22.04 10.07
C ASP A 393 -5.26 -21.40 9.00
N GLU A 394 -5.80 -20.70 8.00
CA GLU A 394 -5.01 -20.17 6.86
C GLU A 394 -5.51 -18.84 6.30
N LEU A 395 -4.58 -17.97 5.92
CA LEU A 395 -4.77 -16.75 5.12
C LEU A 395 -4.01 -16.91 3.80
N LEU A 396 -4.73 -16.94 2.67
CA LEU A 396 -4.16 -17.04 1.33
C LEU A 396 -4.39 -15.73 0.56
N LEU A 397 -3.36 -14.90 0.47
CA LEU A 397 -3.39 -13.56 -0.10
C LEU A 397 -2.89 -13.55 -1.55
N SER A 398 -3.55 -12.77 -2.40
CA SER A 398 -3.17 -12.53 -3.79
C SER A 398 -3.34 -11.05 -4.09
N LEU A 399 -2.22 -10.31 -4.04
CA LEU A 399 -2.21 -8.85 -3.97
C LEU A 399 -1.35 -8.22 -5.08
N GLN A 400 -1.83 -7.10 -5.61
CA GLN A 400 -1.08 -6.23 -6.52
C GLN A 400 0.11 -5.58 -5.79
N TYR A 401 -0.08 -5.09 -4.58
CA TYR A 401 0.98 -4.62 -3.67
C TYR A 401 0.44 -4.58 -2.23
N LEU A 402 1.36 -4.45 -1.28
CA LEU A 402 1.10 -4.28 0.15
C LEU A 402 2.09 -3.24 0.68
N ASP A 403 1.60 -2.09 1.16
CA ASP A 403 2.45 -1.11 1.82
C ASP A 403 2.57 -1.47 3.30
N MET A 404 3.78 -1.65 3.83
CA MET A 404 3.98 -1.90 5.27
C MET A 404 3.94 -0.60 6.09
N ASP A 405 4.50 0.47 5.53
CA ASP A 405 4.82 1.70 6.25
C ASP A 405 3.87 2.84 5.90
N TRP A 406 2.65 2.76 6.42
CA TRP A 406 1.69 3.88 6.37
C TRP A 406 0.84 3.91 7.63
N SER A 407 0.16 5.04 7.88
CA SER A 407 -0.65 5.24 9.08
C SER A 407 -2.14 5.29 8.76
N TRP A 408 -2.95 4.67 9.62
CA TRP A 408 -4.41 4.78 9.62
C TRP A 408 -4.89 5.29 10.97
N GLY A 409 -5.84 6.22 10.98
CA GLY A 409 -6.34 6.77 12.23
C GLY A 409 -5.14 7.31 13.00
N TRP A 410 -4.90 6.83 14.22
CA TRP A 410 -3.82 7.32 15.08
C TRP A 410 -2.67 6.32 15.27
N GLY A 411 -2.54 5.34 14.37
CA GLY A 411 -1.54 4.26 14.48
C GLY A 411 -0.93 3.84 13.15
N ASP A 412 -0.07 2.82 13.23
CA ASP A 412 0.57 2.18 12.07
C ASP A 412 -0.44 1.39 11.24
N ASN A 413 0.00 0.85 10.11
CA ASN A 413 -0.82 0.08 9.19
C ASN A 413 -1.57 -1.05 9.93
N PRO A 414 -2.90 -0.96 10.06
CA PRO A 414 -3.68 -1.92 10.83
C PRO A 414 -3.82 -3.26 10.10
N ILE A 415 -3.79 -3.26 8.78
CA ILE A 415 -3.85 -4.48 7.96
C ILE A 415 -2.59 -5.32 8.15
N PHE A 416 -1.42 -4.70 8.01
CA PHE A 416 -0.14 -5.40 8.21
C PHE A 416 0.02 -5.91 9.64
N THR A 417 -0.40 -5.10 10.61
CA THR A 417 -0.46 -5.49 12.03
C THR A 417 -1.36 -6.71 12.25
N ALA A 418 -2.55 -6.73 11.65
CA ALA A 418 -3.49 -7.85 11.76
C ALA A 418 -2.94 -9.15 11.14
N LEU A 419 -2.21 -9.06 10.03
CA LEU A 419 -1.52 -10.21 9.43
C LEU A 419 -0.46 -10.79 10.37
N ARG A 420 0.38 -9.93 10.94
CA ARG A 420 1.42 -10.35 11.90
C ARG A 420 0.79 -11.01 13.12
N GLN A 421 -0.26 -10.40 13.67
CA GLN A 421 -0.96 -10.93 14.84
C GLN A 421 -1.59 -12.30 14.56
N SER A 422 -2.24 -12.47 13.40
CA SER A 422 -2.81 -13.78 13.01
C SER A 422 -1.73 -14.85 12.91
N ALA A 423 -0.56 -14.52 12.37
CA ALA A 423 0.58 -15.44 12.32
C ALA A 423 1.10 -15.81 13.73
N GLU A 424 1.12 -14.87 14.67
CA GLU A 424 1.48 -15.14 16.08
C GLU A 424 0.48 -16.06 16.77
N ASP A 425 -0.80 -15.92 16.43
CA ASP A 425 -1.88 -16.76 16.91
C ASP A 425 -1.87 -18.17 16.27
N GLY A 426 -0.94 -18.42 15.33
CA GLY A 426 -0.68 -19.73 14.73
C GLY A 426 -1.38 -19.98 13.40
N VAL A 427 -1.96 -18.94 12.78
CA VAL A 427 -2.57 -19.00 11.45
C VAL A 427 -1.46 -19.03 10.39
N ALA A 428 -1.57 -19.93 9.41
CA ALA A 428 -0.63 -19.98 8.30
C ALA A 428 -0.91 -18.83 7.32
N VAL A 429 0.08 -17.97 7.04
CA VAL A 429 -0.08 -16.84 6.12
C VAL A 429 0.70 -17.10 4.84
N ARG A 430 0.06 -17.01 3.68
CA ARG A 430 0.70 -17.16 2.37
C ARG A 430 0.37 -16.00 1.48
N LEU A 431 1.39 -15.32 0.96
CA LEU A 431 1.23 -14.12 0.13
C LEU A 431 1.80 -14.35 -1.27
N ILE A 432 0.98 -14.10 -2.29
CA ILE A 432 1.44 -13.90 -3.66
C ILE A 432 1.37 -12.40 -3.95
N ILE A 433 2.50 -11.80 -4.31
CA ILE A 433 2.61 -10.38 -4.64
C ILE A 433 3.09 -10.19 -6.08
N ASN A 434 2.66 -9.11 -6.72
CA ASN A 434 2.94 -8.89 -8.14
C ASN A 434 4.43 -8.58 -8.41
N GLY A 435 5.03 -9.30 -9.35
CA GLY A 435 6.41 -9.11 -9.81
C GLY A 435 6.58 -8.26 -11.06
N ALA A 436 5.50 -7.85 -11.74
CA ALA A 436 5.62 -7.03 -12.95
C ALA A 436 6.16 -5.61 -12.67
N TYR A 437 6.02 -5.13 -11.44
CA TYR A 437 6.60 -3.86 -10.96
C TYR A 437 7.42 -4.13 -9.69
N LEU A 438 8.26 -5.17 -9.73
CA LEU A 438 9.11 -5.49 -8.59
C LEU A 438 10.02 -4.29 -8.29
N ASP A 439 9.76 -3.67 -7.15
CA ASP A 439 10.54 -2.58 -6.59
C ASP A 439 11.02 -2.96 -5.18
N GLN A 440 11.73 -2.03 -4.54
CA GLN A 440 12.26 -2.25 -3.21
C GLN A 440 11.14 -2.52 -2.19
N ASP A 441 9.99 -1.84 -2.30
CA ASP A 441 8.91 -1.95 -1.33
C ASP A 441 8.23 -3.32 -1.42
N VAL A 442 7.99 -3.81 -2.64
CA VAL A 442 7.50 -5.18 -2.86
C VAL A 442 8.50 -6.21 -2.32
N GLN A 443 9.80 -6.00 -2.57
CA GLN A 443 10.81 -6.92 -2.03
C GLN A 443 10.88 -6.86 -0.50
N ASP A 444 10.77 -5.68 0.11
CA ASP A 444 10.81 -5.52 1.57
C ASP A 444 9.66 -6.28 2.23
N VAL A 445 8.49 -6.35 1.59
CA VAL A 445 7.37 -7.19 2.04
C VAL A 445 7.75 -8.67 1.99
N VAL A 446 8.32 -9.13 0.86
CA VAL A 446 8.72 -10.54 0.68
C VAL A 446 9.79 -10.93 1.69
N ASP A 447 10.81 -10.09 1.86
CA ASP A 447 11.91 -10.26 2.82
C ASP A 447 11.37 -10.26 4.26
N THR A 448 10.40 -9.39 4.58
CA THR A 448 9.79 -9.37 5.91
C THR A 448 9.03 -10.67 6.20
N PHE A 449 8.27 -11.20 5.24
CA PHE A 449 7.59 -12.48 5.41
C PHE A 449 8.59 -13.64 5.54
N ASN A 450 9.55 -13.75 4.62
CA ASN A 450 10.40 -14.93 4.52
C ASN A 450 11.59 -14.90 5.49
N GLU A 451 12.29 -13.78 5.62
CA GLU A 451 13.53 -13.69 6.40
C GLU A 451 13.28 -13.24 7.85
N VAL A 452 12.34 -12.32 8.06
CA VAL A 452 12.02 -11.84 9.42
C VAL A 452 11.02 -12.78 10.08
N TRP A 453 9.79 -12.86 9.56
CA TRP A 453 8.71 -13.57 10.22
C TRP A 453 8.88 -15.09 10.17
N ASN A 454 9.24 -15.67 9.02
CA ASN A 454 9.44 -17.12 8.94
C ASN A 454 10.80 -17.55 9.51
N SER A 455 11.90 -17.05 8.95
CA SER A 455 13.24 -17.53 9.31
C SER A 455 13.67 -17.11 10.73
N SER A 456 13.52 -15.82 11.08
CA SER A 456 14.00 -15.30 12.37
C SER A 456 12.99 -15.52 13.51
N ASP A 457 11.71 -15.23 13.29
CA ASP A 457 10.67 -15.31 14.33
C ASP A 457 10.03 -16.70 14.43
N GLY A 458 10.19 -17.55 13.41
CA GLY A 458 9.67 -18.92 13.39
C GLY A 458 8.16 -19.03 13.16
N LEU A 459 7.54 -18.00 12.57
CA LEU A 459 6.12 -18.02 12.22
C LEU A 459 5.87 -18.86 10.96
N ASP A 460 4.65 -19.40 10.84
CA ASP A 460 4.23 -20.14 9.64
C ASP A 460 3.75 -19.18 8.54
N VAL A 461 4.67 -18.38 8.01
CA VAL A 461 4.39 -17.42 6.93
C VAL A 461 5.28 -17.66 5.71
N SER A 462 4.83 -17.26 4.51
CA SER A 462 5.68 -17.27 3.32
C SER A 462 5.10 -16.33 2.26
N ALA A 463 5.96 -15.65 1.52
CA ALA A 463 5.60 -14.80 0.40
C ALA A 463 6.35 -15.22 -0.87
N ILE A 464 5.69 -15.12 -2.03
CA ILE A 464 6.29 -15.31 -3.34
C ILE A 464 5.98 -14.17 -4.29
N VAL A 465 6.86 -13.95 -5.25
CA VAL A 465 6.66 -13.00 -6.35
C VAL A 465 6.01 -13.73 -7.53
N MET A 466 4.97 -13.14 -8.13
CA MET A 466 4.37 -13.62 -9.38
C MET A 466 4.83 -12.74 -10.55
N GLY A 467 5.71 -13.26 -11.41
CA GLY A 467 6.15 -12.58 -12.63
C GLY A 467 5.17 -12.71 -13.80
N GLU A 468 5.63 -12.28 -14.97
CA GLU A 468 4.89 -12.43 -16.21
C GLU A 468 5.15 -13.81 -16.86
N ASP A 469 4.19 -14.35 -17.61
CA ASP A 469 4.34 -15.62 -18.37
C ASP A 469 3.54 -15.58 -19.69
N ASP A 470 3.61 -16.64 -20.50
CA ASP A 470 2.96 -16.79 -21.81
C ASP A 470 1.46 -16.44 -21.80
N ASN A 471 0.74 -16.77 -20.73
CA ASN A 471 -0.70 -16.52 -20.59
C ASN A 471 -1.05 -15.39 -19.60
N VAL A 472 -0.12 -15.00 -18.73
CA VAL A 472 -0.34 -14.01 -17.67
C VAL A 472 0.53 -12.77 -17.93
N THR A 473 -0.09 -11.60 -18.05
CA THR A 473 0.63 -10.32 -18.15
C THR A 473 1.20 -9.89 -16.80
N LYS A 474 0.39 -9.95 -15.75
CA LYS A 474 0.77 -9.62 -14.37
C LYS A 474 -0.25 -10.15 -13.38
N LEU A 475 0.13 -10.23 -12.11
CA LEU A 475 -0.82 -10.36 -11.02
C LEU A 475 -1.48 -9.00 -10.76
N HIS A 476 -2.80 -8.91 -10.87
CA HIS A 476 -3.57 -7.69 -10.65
C HIS A 476 -4.74 -7.84 -9.66
N ASN A 477 -4.62 -8.83 -8.78
CA ASN A 477 -5.67 -9.18 -7.85
C ASN A 477 -5.57 -8.41 -6.52
N LYS A 478 -6.69 -8.35 -5.80
CA LYS A 478 -6.80 -7.83 -4.43
C LYS A 478 -7.72 -8.76 -3.65
N GLY A 479 -7.26 -9.99 -3.49
CA GLY A 479 -8.05 -11.11 -3.02
C GLY A 479 -7.45 -11.78 -1.80
N LEU A 480 -8.32 -12.36 -0.99
CA LEU A 480 -7.97 -13.14 0.19
C LEU A 480 -8.89 -14.35 0.29
N VAL A 481 -8.35 -15.53 0.59
CA VAL A 481 -9.13 -16.72 0.98
C VAL A 481 -8.75 -17.12 2.40
N ILE A 482 -9.76 -17.41 3.23
CA ILE A 482 -9.61 -17.77 4.65
C ILE A 482 -10.25 -19.12 4.92
N ASP A 483 -9.52 -20.01 5.60
CA ASP A 483 -10.00 -21.28 6.15
C ASP A 483 -10.83 -22.12 5.17
N GLN A 484 -10.48 -22.07 3.88
CA GLN A 484 -11.18 -22.76 2.77
C GLN A 484 -12.66 -22.38 2.62
N LYS A 485 -13.10 -21.29 3.26
CA LYS A 485 -14.53 -21.01 3.50
C LYS A 485 -14.92 -19.58 3.17
N THR A 486 -14.07 -18.60 3.46
CA THR A 486 -14.35 -17.19 3.21
C THR A 486 -13.46 -16.69 2.08
N VAL A 487 -14.00 -15.85 1.21
CA VAL A 487 -13.25 -15.18 0.14
C VAL A 487 -13.58 -13.70 0.12
N LEU A 488 -12.56 -12.87 -0.09
CA LEU A 488 -12.65 -11.47 -0.46
C LEU A 488 -12.37 -11.32 -1.95
N VAL A 489 -13.29 -10.69 -2.67
CA VAL A 489 -13.08 -10.21 -4.04
C VAL A 489 -13.23 -8.69 -4.00
N SER A 490 -12.18 -7.95 -4.34
CA SER A 490 -12.19 -6.49 -4.16
C SER A 490 -11.37 -5.74 -5.20
N SER A 491 -11.62 -4.43 -5.28
CA SER A 491 -10.76 -3.48 -5.97
C SER A 491 -9.70 -2.83 -5.06
N ILE A 492 -9.80 -3.04 -3.74
CA ILE A 492 -9.05 -2.35 -2.69
C ILE A 492 -7.60 -2.83 -2.69
N ASN A 493 -6.68 -1.98 -3.15
CA ASN A 493 -5.26 -2.25 -2.93
C ASN A 493 -4.90 -2.10 -1.45
N TRP A 494 -3.91 -2.87 -0.97
CA TRP A 494 -3.54 -2.89 0.45
C TRP A 494 -2.45 -1.85 0.72
N GLY A 495 -2.77 -0.59 0.41
CA GLY A 495 -1.90 0.54 0.66
C GLY A 495 -2.66 1.83 0.91
N ASN A 496 -1.91 2.85 1.32
CA ASN A 496 -2.41 4.08 1.93
C ASN A 496 -3.50 4.79 1.10
N SER A 497 -3.25 4.98 -0.20
CA SER A 497 -4.14 5.73 -1.10
C SER A 497 -5.51 5.06 -1.25
N ALA A 498 -5.56 3.73 -1.44
CA ALA A 498 -6.80 3.00 -1.68
C ALA A 498 -7.78 3.11 -0.52
N VAL A 499 -7.27 3.02 0.70
CA VAL A 499 -8.09 2.98 1.92
C VAL A 499 -8.44 4.37 2.45
N ASN A 500 -7.61 5.38 2.21
CA ASN A 500 -7.81 6.75 2.72
C ASN A 500 -8.46 7.71 1.74
N ARG A 501 -8.23 7.52 0.43
CA ARG A 501 -8.50 8.56 -0.58
C ARG A 501 -9.37 8.08 -1.74
N ASN A 502 -9.48 6.78 -2.00
CA ASN A 502 -10.18 6.27 -3.16
C ASN A 502 -11.58 5.76 -2.79
N ARG A 503 -12.50 5.79 -3.76
CA ARG A 503 -13.71 4.96 -3.68
C ARG A 503 -13.35 3.57 -4.16
N GLU A 504 -13.49 2.62 -3.27
CA GLU A 504 -13.22 1.20 -3.53
C GLU A 504 -14.40 0.37 -3.03
N MET A 505 -14.57 -0.83 -3.58
CA MET A 505 -15.49 -1.81 -3.02
C MET A 505 -14.86 -3.21 -2.94
N GLY A 506 -15.19 -3.93 -1.89
CA GLY A 506 -14.84 -5.33 -1.68
C GLY A 506 -16.04 -6.14 -1.22
N LEU A 507 -16.12 -7.40 -1.64
CA LEU A 507 -17.17 -8.31 -1.24
C LEU A 507 -16.59 -9.46 -0.46
N ILE A 508 -16.94 -9.55 0.83
CA ILE A 508 -16.67 -10.71 1.66
C ILE A 508 -17.78 -11.73 1.44
N MET A 509 -17.42 -12.98 1.17
CA MET A 509 -18.38 -14.09 1.00
C MET A 509 -17.93 -15.30 1.80
N THR A 510 -18.75 -15.73 2.77
CA THR A 510 -18.53 -16.95 3.53
C THR A 510 -19.38 -18.09 2.96
N SER A 511 -18.75 -18.94 2.16
CA SER A 511 -19.25 -20.24 1.72
C SER A 511 -18.11 -21.08 1.14
N ALA A 512 -17.87 -22.27 1.70
CA ALA A 512 -16.82 -23.17 1.22
C ALA A 512 -16.98 -23.57 -0.25
N GLU A 513 -18.23 -23.65 -0.74
CA GLU A 513 -18.50 -23.93 -2.15
C GLU A 513 -18.09 -22.77 -3.06
N VAL A 514 -18.26 -21.52 -2.59
CA VAL A 514 -17.86 -20.31 -3.31
C VAL A 514 -16.37 -20.05 -3.21
N ALA A 515 -15.75 -20.30 -2.05
CA ALA A 515 -14.32 -20.09 -1.84
C ALA A 515 -13.44 -21.11 -2.61
N ALA A 516 -13.95 -22.32 -2.86
CA ALA A 516 -13.16 -23.40 -3.47
C ALA A 516 -12.54 -23.04 -4.84
N PRO A 517 -13.25 -22.43 -5.81
CA PRO A 517 -12.64 -22.04 -7.10
C PRO A 517 -11.55 -20.96 -6.97
N TYR A 518 -11.71 -19.99 -6.08
CA TYR A 518 -10.68 -18.97 -5.83
C TYR A 518 -9.46 -19.58 -5.16
N ARG A 519 -9.67 -20.51 -4.23
CA ARG A 519 -8.60 -21.26 -3.59
C ARG A 519 -7.84 -22.12 -4.60
N GLU A 520 -8.53 -22.83 -5.48
CA GLU A 520 -7.90 -23.63 -6.55
C GLU A 520 -7.04 -22.74 -7.45
N ALA A 521 -7.58 -21.62 -7.92
CA ALA A 521 -6.84 -20.63 -8.70
C ALA A 521 -5.61 -20.09 -7.95
N TRP A 522 -5.75 -19.77 -6.67
CA TRP A 522 -4.64 -19.32 -5.84
C TRP A 522 -3.52 -20.36 -5.75
N PHE A 523 -3.84 -21.66 -5.62
CA PHE A 523 -2.83 -22.71 -5.59
C PHE A 523 -2.16 -22.92 -6.96
N ASP A 524 -2.90 -22.76 -8.05
CA ASP A 524 -2.32 -22.79 -9.40
C ASP A 524 -1.30 -21.66 -9.57
N ASP A 525 -1.63 -20.44 -9.10
CA ASP A 525 -0.71 -19.30 -9.09
C ASP A 525 0.47 -19.51 -8.13
N TRP A 526 0.23 -20.07 -6.94
CA TRP A 526 1.28 -20.36 -5.96
C TRP A 526 2.31 -21.35 -6.48
N MET A 527 1.88 -22.37 -7.22
CA MET A 527 2.75 -23.39 -7.80
C MET A 527 3.40 -22.96 -9.12
N ARG A 528 3.04 -21.77 -9.64
CA ARG A 528 3.62 -21.25 -10.87
C ARG A 528 5.10 -20.93 -10.66
N LEU A 529 5.88 -21.17 -11.71
CA LEU A 529 7.30 -20.85 -11.79
C LEU A 529 7.55 -20.07 -13.07
N ASP A 530 7.90 -18.81 -12.92
CA ASP A 530 8.10 -17.90 -14.03
C ASP A 530 9.56 -17.89 -14.49
N ASN A 531 9.77 -17.59 -15.77
CA ASN A 531 11.07 -17.82 -16.39
C ASN A 531 12.21 -16.90 -15.88
N VAL A 532 11.86 -15.81 -15.19
CA VAL A 532 12.82 -14.78 -14.73
C VAL A 532 12.58 -14.35 -13.29
N THR A 533 11.59 -14.93 -12.61
CA THR A 533 11.30 -14.57 -11.22
C THR A 533 12.29 -15.26 -10.31
N ASP A 534 12.88 -14.46 -9.44
CA ASP A 534 13.75 -14.84 -8.33
C ASP A 534 13.12 -14.16 -7.10
N THR A 535 12.32 -14.93 -6.36
CA THR A 535 11.47 -14.42 -5.27
C THR A 535 12.30 -13.92 -4.10
N ASP A 536 13.38 -14.62 -3.77
CA ASP A 536 14.20 -14.30 -2.61
C ASP A 536 15.50 -13.56 -2.98
N GLN A 537 15.75 -13.27 -4.26
CA GLN A 537 16.90 -12.49 -4.76
C GLN A 537 18.26 -13.04 -4.36
N ASP A 538 18.42 -14.36 -4.37
CA ASP A 538 19.70 -15.02 -4.09
C ASP A 538 20.55 -15.27 -5.36
N GLY A 539 20.01 -14.93 -6.54
CA GLY A 539 20.64 -15.12 -7.85
C GLY A 539 20.16 -16.36 -8.60
N LEU A 540 19.27 -17.15 -8.01
CA LEU A 540 18.68 -18.35 -8.61
C LEU A 540 17.21 -18.09 -8.96
N PRO A 541 16.79 -18.30 -10.22
CA PRO A 541 15.38 -18.20 -10.55
C PRO A 541 14.54 -19.33 -9.94
N ASP A 542 13.33 -19.02 -9.46
CA ASP A 542 12.37 -19.97 -8.87
C ASP A 542 12.15 -21.22 -9.75
N ILE A 543 12.12 -21.01 -11.08
CA ILE A 543 11.93 -22.07 -12.09
C ILE A 543 13.06 -23.10 -12.12
N TRP A 544 14.24 -22.71 -11.66
CA TRP A 544 15.38 -23.61 -11.52
C TRP A 544 15.45 -24.19 -10.11
N GLU A 545 15.25 -23.40 -9.07
CA GLU A 545 15.39 -23.86 -7.68
C GLU A 545 14.41 -24.99 -7.33
N VAL A 546 13.11 -24.76 -7.56
CA VAL A 546 12.06 -25.67 -7.09
C VAL A 546 12.18 -27.08 -7.69
N PRO A 547 12.43 -27.25 -9.00
CA PRO A 547 12.68 -28.57 -9.57
C PRO A 547 13.99 -29.23 -9.13
N ASN A 548 15.01 -28.45 -8.76
CA ASN A 548 16.32 -28.94 -8.33
C ASN A 548 16.43 -29.18 -6.80
N GLY A 549 15.35 -28.93 -6.05
CA GLY A 549 15.27 -29.21 -4.61
C GLY A 549 15.82 -28.10 -3.72
N LEU A 550 16.07 -26.92 -4.27
CA LEU A 550 16.38 -25.68 -3.56
C LEU A 550 15.07 -24.94 -3.18
N ASN A 551 15.16 -23.78 -2.54
CA ASN A 551 14.02 -23.11 -1.94
C ASN A 551 13.94 -21.62 -2.28
N ARG A 552 13.08 -21.31 -3.25
CA ARG A 552 12.68 -19.97 -3.72
C ARG A 552 12.22 -18.93 -2.69
N THR A 553 12.17 -19.26 -1.40
CA THR A 553 11.78 -18.33 -0.34
C THR A 553 12.82 -18.26 0.78
N LYS A 554 14.07 -18.63 0.50
CA LYS A 554 15.18 -18.61 1.45
C LYS A 554 16.44 -18.07 0.79
N ARG A 555 16.61 -16.75 0.92
CA ARG A 555 17.83 -16.09 0.44
C ARG A 555 19.07 -16.59 1.18
N MET A 556 18.97 -16.66 2.51
CA MET A 556 20.10 -16.92 3.40
C MET A 556 19.98 -18.26 4.12
N LEU A 557 21.04 -19.05 4.08
CA LEU A 557 21.13 -20.30 4.84
C LEU A 557 21.63 -20.01 6.28
N PRO A 558 20.82 -20.24 7.34
CA PRO A 558 21.15 -19.81 8.71
C PRO A 558 22.39 -20.47 9.33
N GLY A 559 22.78 -21.64 8.81
CA GLY A 559 23.95 -22.38 9.29
C GLY A 559 25.26 -21.79 8.79
N PRO A 560 25.48 -21.75 7.46
CA PRO A 560 26.69 -21.20 6.86
C PRO A 560 26.70 -19.66 6.77
N ASN A 561 25.57 -18.99 7.04
CA ASN A 561 25.41 -17.52 6.95
C ASN A 561 25.85 -16.96 5.59
N MET A 562 25.38 -17.59 4.53
CA MET A 562 25.67 -17.22 3.14
C MET A 562 24.42 -17.40 2.28
N LEU A 563 24.43 -16.79 1.09
CA LEU A 563 23.35 -16.93 0.09
C LEU A 563 23.20 -18.41 -0.32
N GLU A 564 21.97 -18.86 -0.56
CA GLU A 564 21.72 -20.21 -1.09
C GLU A 564 22.38 -20.38 -2.48
N GLY A 565 22.32 -19.38 -3.36
CA GLY A 565 23.08 -19.33 -4.62
C GLY A 565 24.61 -19.50 -4.47
N ALA A 566 25.19 -18.98 -3.38
CA ALA A 566 26.64 -19.07 -3.14
C ALA A 566 27.06 -20.41 -2.48
N TYR A 567 26.10 -21.21 -2.00
CA TYR A 567 26.36 -22.45 -1.30
C TYR A 567 26.66 -23.60 -2.28
N ASP A 568 27.57 -24.49 -1.90
CA ASP A 568 27.87 -25.75 -2.58
C ASP A 568 27.13 -26.87 -1.84
N ALA A 569 25.97 -27.27 -2.40
CA ALA A 569 25.02 -28.11 -1.68
C ALA A 569 25.37 -29.61 -1.69
N ASP A 570 26.17 -30.10 -2.66
CA ASP A 570 26.62 -31.49 -2.71
C ASP A 570 28.12 -31.69 -2.42
N ASN A 571 28.87 -30.61 -2.25
CA ASN A 571 30.30 -30.54 -1.92
C ASN A 571 31.21 -31.07 -3.04
N ASP A 572 30.89 -30.78 -4.29
CA ASP A 572 31.72 -31.11 -5.46
C ASP A 572 32.71 -30.01 -5.85
N GLY A 573 32.58 -28.82 -5.26
CA GLY A 573 33.42 -27.65 -5.52
C GLY A 573 32.78 -26.56 -6.39
N ILE A 574 31.49 -26.68 -6.73
CA ILE A 574 30.73 -25.67 -7.48
C ILE A 574 29.61 -25.11 -6.59
N SER A 575 29.38 -23.79 -6.63
CA SER A 575 28.22 -23.18 -5.97
C SER A 575 26.95 -23.34 -6.83
N ASN A 576 25.78 -23.36 -6.19
CA ASN A 576 24.48 -23.48 -6.86
C ASN A 576 24.31 -22.46 -8.02
N GLU A 577 24.76 -21.21 -7.87
CA GLU A 577 24.72 -20.18 -8.91
C GLU A 577 25.58 -20.55 -10.14
N ASN A 578 26.76 -21.13 -9.91
CA ASN A 578 27.63 -21.59 -10.99
C ASN A 578 27.05 -22.84 -11.66
N GLU A 579 26.43 -23.72 -10.90
CA GLU A 579 25.73 -24.88 -11.45
C GLU A 579 24.53 -24.49 -12.31
N TYR A 580 23.74 -23.51 -11.87
CA TYR A 580 22.71 -22.90 -12.71
C TYR A 580 23.29 -22.35 -14.01
N THR A 581 24.39 -21.61 -13.91
CA THR A 581 25.08 -21.00 -15.06
C THR A 581 25.60 -22.05 -16.05
N PHE A 582 26.16 -23.16 -15.57
CA PHE A 582 26.73 -24.21 -16.42
C PHE A 582 25.70 -25.28 -16.83
N GLY A 583 24.58 -25.37 -16.13
CA GLY A 583 23.49 -26.31 -16.38
C GLY A 583 23.66 -27.67 -15.70
N SER A 584 24.46 -27.76 -14.64
CA SER A 584 24.56 -28.94 -13.76
C SER A 584 23.45 -28.96 -12.69
N HIS A 585 23.50 -29.90 -11.75
CA HIS A 585 22.44 -30.14 -10.77
C HIS A 585 22.92 -29.95 -9.32
N PRO A 586 22.33 -29.02 -8.54
CA PRO A 586 22.87 -28.52 -7.27
C PRO A 586 22.88 -29.46 -6.08
N THR A 587 22.47 -30.70 -6.29
CA THR A 587 22.42 -31.70 -5.23
C THR A 587 22.95 -33.05 -5.71
N ASN A 588 23.65 -33.05 -6.85
CA ASN A 588 24.21 -34.22 -7.48
C ASN A 588 25.62 -33.94 -8.04
N ALA A 589 26.62 -34.28 -7.23
CA ALA A 589 28.05 -34.06 -7.47
C ALA A 589 28.66 -34.70 -8.74
N ASP A 590 27.86 -35.41 -9.54
CA ASP A 590 28.22 -36.08 -10.81
C ASP A 590 26.94 -36.07 -11.68
N THR A 591 26.71 -34.96 -12.39
CA THR A 591 25.46 -34.64 -13.09
C THR A 591 25.14 -35.64 -14.19
N ASP A 592 26.13 -36.02 -15.00
CA ASP A 592 25.92 -36.92 -16.14
C ASP A 592 26.13 -38.41 -15.79
N GLY A 593 26.66 -38.69 -14.60
CA GLY A 593 26.83 -40.02 -14.02
C GLY A 593 27.99 -40.81 -14.63
N ASP A 594 28.98 -40.12 -15.20
CA ASP A 594 30.10 -40.75 -15.89
C ASP A 594 31.26 -41.18 -14.95
N CYS A 595 31.20 -40.77 -13.68
CA CYS A 595 32.16 -40.95 -12.57
C CYS A 595 33.08 -39.76 -12.27
N ILE A 596 33.10 -38.71 -13.07
CA ILE A 596 33.85 -37.48 -12.78
C ILE A 596 32.95 -36.56 -11.94
N LEU A 597 33.54 -35.82 -10.99
CA LEU A 597 32.78 -34.83 -10.22
C LEU A 597 32.65 -33.55 -11.04
N ASP A 598 31.49 -32.89 -10.99
CA ASP A 598 31.21 -31.69 -11.78
C ASP A 598 32.29 -30.61 -11.59
N GLY A 599 32.73 -30.38 -10.34
CA GLY A 599 33.83 -29.45 -10.03
C GLY A 599 35.15 -29.77 -10.75
N VAL A 600 35.45 -31.06 -10.97
CA VAL A 600 36.64 -31.51 -11.72
C VAL A 600 36.42 -31.25 -13.21
N GLU A 601 35.21 -31.45 -13.72
CA GLU A 601 34.85 -31.22 -15.12
C GLU A 601 34.95 -29.75 -15.50
N VAL A 602 34.46 -28.85 -14.63
CA VAL A 602 34.59 -27.40 -14.82
C VAL A 602 36.07 -26.99 -14.82
N ALA A 603 36.86 -27.50 -13.87
CA ALA A 603 38.29 -27.21 -13.81
C ALA A 603 39.05 -27.72 -15.06
N TRP A 604 38.68 -28.90 -15.56
CA TRP A 604 39.23 -29.45 -16.80
C TRP A 604 38.83 -28.62 -18.02
N ALA A 605 37.55 -28.29 -18.18
CA ALA A 605 37.06 -27.44 -19.27
C ALA A 605 37.82 -26.10 -19.32
N GLN A 606 37.99 -25.43 -18.18
CA GLN A 606 38.81 -24.21 -18.08
C GLN A 606 40.26 -24.44 -18.51
N SER A 607 40.85 -25.60 -18.19
CA SER A 607 42.21 -25.93 -18.61
C SER A 607 42.34 -26.12 -20.12
N THR A 608 41.33 -26.71 -20.78
CA THR A 608 41.31 -26.87 -22.24
C THR A 608 41.23 -25.53 -22.95
N ALA A 609 40.42 -24.59 -22.45
CA ALA A 609 40.31 -23.23 -22.97
C ALA A 609 41.64 -22.44 -22.90
N LEU A 610 42.52 -22.77 -21.94
CA LEU A 610 43.82 -22.14 -21.76
C LEU A 610 44.94 -22.78 -22.60
N ASP A 611 44.75 -24.00 -23.12
CA ASP A 611 45.73 -24.70 -23.95
C ASP A 611 45.28 -24.74 -25.43
N PRO A 612 45.88 -23.92 -26.31
CA PRO A 612 45.51 -23.88 -27.74
C PRO A 612 45.91 -25.15 -28.51
N THR A 613 46.51 -26.15 -27.85
CA THR A 613 46.87 -27.43 -28.44
C THR A 613 45.85 -28.54 -28.17
N VAL A 614 44.86 -28.28 -27.32
CA VAL A 614 43.72 -29.17 -27.01
C VAL A 614 42.45 -28.56 -27.62
N GLU A 615 41.46 -29.40 -27.93
CA GLU A 615 40.13 -28.90 -28.35
C GLU A 615 39.46 -28.24 -27.14
N ASP A 616 38.89 -27.06 -27.35
CA ASP A 616 38.26 -26.27 -26.30
C ASP A 616 36.89 -26.88 -25.95
N VAL A 617 36.74 -27.31 -24.70
CA VAL A 617 35.50 -27.93 -24.19
C VAL A 617 34.80 -26.94 -23.28
N SER A 618 33.51 -26.72 -23.54
CA SER A 618 32.72 -25.83 -22.69
C SER A 618 32.42 -26.50 -21.34
N PRO A 619 32.36 -25.74 -20.22
CA PRO A 619 31.95 -26.31 -18.93
C PRO A 619 30.63 -27.07 -19.00
N ARG A 620 29.68 -26.56 -19.80
CA ARG A 620 28.39 -27.21 -20.03
C ARG A 620 28.49 -28.55 -20.73
N ASP A 621 29.36 -28.68 -21.73
CA ASP A 621 29.53 -29.95 -22.44
C ASP A 621 30.24 -30.97 -21.56
N ALA A 622 31.21 -30.53 -20.75
CA ALA A 622 31.87 -31.39 -19.76
C ALA A 622 30.83 -31.97 -18.79
N LEU A 623 29.99 -31.13 -18.18
CA LEU A 623 29.01 -31.51 -17.16
C LEU A 623 27.82 -32.36 -17.65
N LEU A 624 27.56 -32.38 -18.97
CA LEU A 624 26.34 -32.97 -19.53
C LEU A 624 26.62 -34.08 -20.54
N MET A 625 27.88 -34.28 -20.92
CA MET A 625 28.26 -35.26 -21.94
C MET A 625 29.53 -36.00 -21.55
N ALA A 626 29.38 -37.29 -21.31
CA ALA A 626 30.52 -38.20 -21.16
C ALA A 626 31.52 -38.27 -22.33
N ASP A 627 31.30 -37.61 -23.48
CA ASP A 627 32.22 -37.43 -24.66
C ASP A 627 32.19 -35.95 -25.03
N ALA A 628 32.69 -35.12 -24.11
CA ALA A 628 32.56 -33.67 -24.08
C ALA A 628 33.33 -32.97 -25.20
N ASP A 629 34.48 -33.52 -25.63
CA ASP A 629 35.24 -33.00 -26.77
C ASP A 629 34.76 -33.54 -28.14
N MET A 630 33.79 -34.46 -28.12
CA MET A 630 33.18 -35.10 -29.28
C MET A 630 34.19 -35.84 -30.19
N ASP A 631 35.32 -36.31 -29.65
CA ASP A 631 36.30 -37.12 -30.38
C ASP A 631 35.83 -38.58 -30.58
N GLY A 632 34.76 -38.97 -29.89
CA GLY A 632 34.15 -40.29 -29.93
C GLY A 632 34.64 -41.23 -28.83
N VAL A 633 35.33 -40.72 -27.80
CA VAL A 633 35.85 -41.46 -26.65
C VAL A 633 35.49 -40.73 -25.37
N ASN A 634 34.82 -41.44 -24.47
CA ASN A 634 34.47 -40.83 -23.20
C ASN A 634 35.67 -40.34 -22.39
N GLU A 635 35.57 -39.16 -21.79
CA GLU A 635 36.64 -38.55 -21.00
C GLU A 635 37.02 -39.42 -19.80
N SER A 636 36.03 -39.91 -19.04
CA SER A 636 36.24 -40.87 -17.94
C SER A 636 36.96 -42.15 -18.39
N ALA A 637 36.79 -42.57 -19.65
CA ALA A 637 37.48 -43.73 -20.22
C ALA A 637 38.89 -43.40 -20.74
N ALA A 638 39.11 -42.19 -21.25
CA ALA A 638 40.37 -41.72 -21.80
C ALA A 638 41.36 -41.27 -20.71
N LEU A 639 40.86 -40.52 -19.73
CA LEU A 639 41.63 -39.79 -18.72
C LEU A 639 41.40 -40.32 -17.29
N GLY A 640 40.36 -41.13 -17.07
CA GLY A 640 39.96 -41.60 -15.75
C GLY A 640 38.98 -40.64 -15.06
N CYS A 641 38.36 -41.08 -13.97
CA CYS A 641 37.42 -40.28 -13.18
C CYS A 641 38.03 -39.02 -12.53
N ASP A 642 39.36 -38.87 -12.59
CA ASP A 642 40.12 -37.72 -12.10
C ASP A 642 40.66 -36.84 -13.25
N LEU A 643 40.19 -37.06 -14.49
CA LEU A 643 40.58 -36.33 -15.71
C LEU A 643 42.11 -36.15 -15.85
N GLY A 644 42.88 -37.18 -15.52
CA GLY A 644 44.34 -37.16 -15.60
C GLY A 644 45.03 -36.54 -14.37
N GLY A 645 44.35 -36.52 -13.21
CA GLY A 645 44.85 -35.99 -11.95
C GLY A 645 44.61 -34.48 -11.81
N ILE A 646 43.56 -33.97 -12.45
CA ILE A 646 43.04 -32.64 -12.17
C ILE A 646 42.39 -32.72 -10.81
N GLU A 647 43.09 -32.19 -9.80
CA GLU A 647 42.45 -31.92 -8.52
C GLU A 647 41.47 -30.77 -8.76
N ASN A 648 40.31 -30.79 -8.07
CA ASN A 648 39.50 -29.59 -7.90
C ASN A 648 40.43 -28.42 -7.61
N LEU A 649 40.09 -27.23 -8.09
CA LEU A 649 40.73 -26.02 -7.59
C LEU A 649 40.36 -25.88 -6.12
N ASP A 650 40.99 -26.69 -5.27
CA ASP A 650 41.07 -26.51 -3.83
C ASP A 650 41.68 -25.13 -3.64
N ASP A 651 41.14 -24.39 -2.69
CA ASP A 651 41.46 -23.02 -2.29
C ASP A 651 42.90 -22.90 -1.72
N THR A 652 43.87 -23.46 -2.44
CA THR A 652 45.29 -23.60 -2.05
C THR A 652 46.26 -23.18 -3.15
N THR A 653 45.77 -22.68 -4.30
CA THR A 653 46.49 -21.55 -4.90
C THR A 653 46.58 -20.47 -3.82
N PRO A 654 47.75 -19.87 -3.54
CA PRO A 654 47.94 -19.01 -2.38
C PRO A 654 46.77 -18.04 -2.32
N VAL A 655 45.86 -18.27 -1.37
CA VAL A 655 44.63 -17.48 -1.28
C VAL A 655 45.12 -16.06 -1.25
N ASP A 656 44.72 -15.29 -2.26
CA ASP A 656 45.00 -13.87 -2.19
C ASP A 656 44.35 -13.45 -0.89
N ASN A 657 45.14 -12.96 0.06
CA ASN A 657 44.65 -12.61 1.38
C ASN A 657 43.46 -11.64 1.28
N ALA A 658 43.28 -11.02 0.12
CA ALA A 658 42.12 -10.32 -0.39
C ALA A 658 40.75 -11.05 -0.36
N THR A 659 40.67 -12.36 -0.58
CA THR A 659 39.39 -13.09 -0.76
C THR A 659 38.99 -13.93 0.45
N LEU A 660 39.79 -13.92 1.51
CA LEU A 660 39.43 -14.47 2.81
C LEU A 660 38.65 -13.43 3.63
N ASP A 661 37.85 -13.87 4.57
CA ASP A 661 37.24 -13.03 5.62
C ASP A 661 37.82 -13.53 6.97
N ASP A 662 38.88 -12.86 7.44
CA ASP A 662 39.68 -13.35 8.57
C ASP A 662 38.97 -13.19 9.93
N ASP A 663 38.00 -12.29 10.04
CA ASP A 663 37.28 -11.97 11.28
C ASP A 663 35.80 -12.36 11.26
N GLY A 664 35.28 -12.79 10.10
CA GLY A 664 34.01 -13.49 9.93
C GLY A 664 32.81 -12.57 9.94
N ASP A 665 32.98 -11.31 9.54
CA ASP A 665 31.93 -10.30 9.57
C ASP A 665 31.13 -10.17 8.26
N GLY A 666 31.46 -10.98 7.27
CA GLY A 666 30.78 -11.03 5.96
C GLY A 666 31.43 -10.17 4.89
N VAL A 667 32.57 -9.51 5.17
CA VAL A 667 33.31 -8.71 4.19
C VAL A 667 34.72 -9.28 3.97
N TYR A 668 35.04 -9.63 2.73
CA TYR A 668 36.37 -10.13 2.39
C TYR A 668 37.47 -9.10 2.70
N ASN A 669 38.60 -9.55 3.23
CA ASN A 669 39.83 -8.83 3.55
C ASN A 669 40.34 -7.83 2.48
N SER A 670 39.95 -7.97 1.20
CA SER A 670 40.25 -7.00 0.13
C SER A 670 39.41 -5.74 0.20
N ALA A 671 38.18 -5.88 0.67
CA ALA A 671 37.20 -4.82 0.88
C ALA A 671 37.12 -4.40 2.35
N ASP A 672 37.56 -5.25 3.28
CA ASP A 672 37.56 -4.99 4.72
C ASP A 672 38.68 -3.99 5.12
N LYS A 673 38.24 -2.86 5.66
CA LYS A 673 39.09 -1.77 6.18
C LYS A 673 39.19 -1.80 7.71
N CYS A 674 38.50 -2.72 8.38
CA CYS A 674 38.41 -2.85 9.82
C CYS A 674 38.66 -4.28 10.33
N PRO A 675 39.82 -4.88 10.01
CA PRO A 675 40.12 -6.26 10.39
C PRO A 675 40.11 -6.45 11.92
N GLY A 676 39.31 -7.40 12.37
CA GLY A 676 39.03 -7.75 13.77
C GLY A 676 37.64 -7.36 14.29
N THR A 677 36.67 -7.07 13.42
CA THR A 677 35.25 -6.97 13.76
C THR A 677 34.74 -8.34 14.22
N MET A 678 33.88 -8.39 15.25
CA MET A 678 33.37 -9.68 15.74
C MET A 678 32.25 -10.18 14.83
N ASP A 679 32.35 -11.45 14.41
CA ASP A 679 31.29 -12.26 13.80
C ASP A 679 29.91 -12.05 14.45
N GLY A 680 28.88 -11.83 13.61
CA GLY A 680 27.50 -11.57 13.99
C GLY A 680 27.15 -10.10 14.29
N ILE A 681 28.08 -9.16 14.11
CA ILE A 681 27.81 -7.72 14.22
C ILE A 681 27.55 -7.13 12.83
N PRO A 682 26.45 -6.38 12.60
CA PRO A 682 26.19 -5.75 11.31
C PRO A 682 27.32 -4.78 10.90
N VAL A 683 27.92 -5.03 9.74
CA VAL A 683 28.98 -4.20 9.14
C VAL A 683 28.51 -3.49 7.88
N ASN A 684 29.22 -2.43 7.51
CA ASN A 684 29.00 -1.79 6.21
C ASN A 684 29.83 -2.50 5.12
N VAL A 685 29.71 -2.04 3.86
CA VAL A 685 30.48 -2.55 2.70
C VAL A 685 32.02 -2.49 2.83
N GLU A 686 32.54 -1.92 3.93
CA GLU A 686 33.97 -1.82 4.22
C GLU A 686 34.40 -2.67 5.44
N GLY A 687 33.56 -3.59 5.93
CA GLY A 687 33.90 -4.52 7.04
C GLY A 687 34.00 -3.84 8.42
N CYS A 688 33.50 -2.62 8.55
CA CYS A 688 33.62 -1.89 9.81
C CYS A 688 32.33 -1.96 10.63
N SER A 689 32.41 -2.33 11.91
CA SER A 689 31.29 -2.08 12.84
C SER A 689 31.08 -0.59 13.12
N SER A 690 29.89 -0.25 13.61
CA SER A 690 29.54 1.12 14.05
C SER A 690 30.54 1.71 15.07
N GLU A 691 31.08 0.91 15.99
CA GLU A 691 32.08 1.35 16.97
C GLU A 691 33.47 1.60 16.37
N GLN A 692 33.94 0.72 15.47
CA GLN A 692 35.24 0.87 14.80
C GLN A 692 35.27 2.11 13.89
N ARG A 693 34.17 2.40 13.18
CA ARG A 693 34.05 3.63 12.36
C ARG A 693 34.13 4.91 13.21
N LEU A 694 33.54 4.89 14.40
CA LEU A 694 33.60 6.01 15.34
C LEU A 694 35.01 6.21 15.93
N ALA A 695 35.75 5.14 16.16
CA ALA A 695 37.11 5.18 16.69
C ALA A 695 38.16 5.62 15.64
N GLN A 696 37.91 5.36 14.36
CA GLN A 696 38.79 5.74 13.24
C GLN A 696 38.60 7.18 12.76
N ALA A 697 37.55 7.88 13.22
CA ALA A 697 37.36 9.29 12.95
C ALA A 697 38.49 10.11 13.62
N THR A 698 39.52 10.50 12.85
CA THR A 698 40.53 11.45 13.33
C THR A 698 39.88 12.81 13.60
N PRO A 699 40.12 13.43 14.77
CA PRO A 699 39.71 14.81 15.01
C PRO A 699 40.55 15.72 14.10
N SER A 700 39.90 16.43 13.18
CA SER A 700 40.56 17.51 12.45
C SER A 700 40.94 18.61 13.44
N GLY A 701 42.22 18.66 13.81
CA GLY A 701 42.78 19.68 14.69
C GLY A 701 42.65 21.08 14.09
N GLY A 702 42.16 22.01 14.92
CA GLY A 702 42.22 23.45 14.64
C GLY A 702 43.64 24.00 14.77
N ASP A 703 43.94 25.08 14.02
CA ASP A 703 43.96 26.41 14.64
C ASP A 703 44.20 27.59 13.65
N GLU A 704 43.44 28.65 13.92
CA GLU A 704 43.65 30.09 13.71
C GLU A 704 43.68 30.74 12.29
N SER A 705 42.65 31.53 11.97
CA SER A 705 42.63 32.99 12.25
C SER A 705 41.37 33.69 11.73
N GLY A 706 40.95 34.73 12.45
CA GLY A 706 39.57 35.22 12.52
C GLY A 706 38.99 35.93 11.29
N LEU A 707 37.69 35.70 11.07
CA LEU A 707 36.72 36.51 10.30
C LEU A 707 35.27 36.05 10.66
N GLY A 708 34.95 35.97 11.95
CA GLY A 708 33.89 35.09 12.48
C GLY A 708 32.43 35.57 12.56
N ALA A 709 32.07 36.83 12.24
CA ALA A 709 30.69 37.30 12.49
C ALA A 709 29.81 37.40 11.23
N GLY A 710 30.37 37.77 10.08
CA GLY A 710 29.60 37.95 8.83
C GLY A 710 29.38 36.66 8.04
N LEU A 711 30.33 35.73 8.13
CA LEU A 711 30.28 34.44 7.43
C LEU A 711 29.32 33.46 8.13
N MET A 712 29.27 33.47 9.47
CA MET A 712 28.35 32.64 10.24
C MET A 712 26.88 33.01 9.99
N LEU A 713 26.54 34.30 9.89
CA LEU A 713 25.17 34.72 9.56
C LEU A 713 24.78 34.35 8.12
N ALA A 714 25.71 34.43 7.18
CA ALA A 714 25.48 34.02 5.79
C ALA A 714 25.36 32.49 5.65
N LEU A 715 26.12 31.72 6.43
CA LEU A 715 26.05 30.26 6.47
C LEU A 715 24.80 29.77 7.22
N MET A 716 24.34 30.47 8.27
CA MET A 716 23.07 30.17 8.93
C MET A 716 21.87 30.44 8.01
N LEU A 717 21.85 31.59 7.31
CA LEU A 717 20.78 31.90 6.36
C LEU A 717 20.81 30.98 5.14
N ALA A 718 21.99 30.57 4.66
CA ALA A 718 22.13 29.55 3.63
C ALA A 718 21.75 28.15 4.13
N GLY A 719 22.03 27.83 5.39
CA GLY A 719 21.67 26.58 6.05
C GLY A 719 20.16 26.45 6.27
N VAL A 720 19.47 27.52 6.67
CA VAL A 720 18.00 27.55 6.78
C VAL A 720 17.35 27.44 5.39
N ALA A 721 17.90 28.11 4.38
CA ALA A 721 17.41 27.97 3.00
C ALA A 721 17.67 26.58 2.41
N LEU A 722 18.79 25.94 2.77
CA LEU A 722 19.10 24.56 2.40
C LEU A 722 18.26 23.54 3.17
N ALA A 723 17.92 23.81 4.43
CA ALA A 723 17.04 22.95 5.23
C ALA A 723 15.58 23.05 4.79
N VAL A 724 15.08 24.25 4.49
CA VAL A 724 13.76 24.43 3.85
C VAL A 724 13.76 23.85 2.44
N GLY A 725 14.86 24.00 1.70
CA GLY A 725 15.04 23.36 0.40
C GLY A 725 15.04 21.83 0.48
N ALA A 726 15.76 21.26 1.45
CA ALA A 726 15.81 19.82 1.70
C ALA A 726 14.47 19.28 2.23
N PHE A 727 13.76 20.02 3.08
CA PHE A 727 12.42 19.67 3.54
C PHE A 727 11.40 19.70 2.40
N LEU A 728 11.46 20.69 1.51
CA LEU A 728 10.60 20.75 0.32
C LEU A 728 10.97 19.69 -0.71
N VAL A 729 12.26 19.31 -0.79
CA VAL A 729 12.74 18.21 -1.66
C VAL A 729 12.36 16.85 -1.07
N LEU A 730 12.49 16.63 0.24
CA LEU A 730 12.07 15.39 0.91
C LEU A 730 10.56 15.21 0.87
N ARG A 731 9.80 16.27 1.16
CA ARG A 731 8.33 16.27 0.98
C ARG A 731 7.94 16.08 -0.49
N GLY A 732 8.73 16.63 -1.42
CA GLY A 732 8.57 16.39 -2.84
C GLY A 732 8.84 14.94 -3.23
N ILE A 733 9.90 14.33 -2.70
CA ILE A 733 10.27 12.93 -2.93
C ILE A 733 9.24 11.97 -2.32
N GLU A 734 8.73 12.25 -1.13
CA GLU A 734 7.69 11.48 -0.45
C GLU A 734 6.35 11.57 -1.20
N GLN A 735 6.00 12.79 -1.66
CA GLN A 735 4.85 12.98 -2.53
C GLN A 735 5.04 12.35 -3.92
N ASP A 736 6.25 12.38 -4.49
CA ASP A 736 6.59 11.75 -5.77
C ASP A 736 6.61 10.21 -5.65
N ALA A 737 7.00 9.66 -4.50
CA ALA A 737 6.96 8.22 -4.20
C ALA A 737 5.52 7.73 -3.99
N GLU A 738 4.69 8.46 -3.25
CA GLU A 738 3.24 8.20 -3.15
C GLU A 738 2.55 8.33 -4.51
N ASN A 739 2.92 9.34 -5.31
CA ASN A 739 2.46 9.48 -6.69
C ASN A 739 2.98 8.34 -7.59
N ALA A 740 4.15 7.75 -7.29
CA ALA A 740 4.70 6.59 -8.00
C ALA A 740 3.99 5.28 -7.65
N LYS A 741 3.52 5.13 -6.41
CA LYS A 741 2.66 4.01 -5.99
C LYS A 741 1.26 4.13 -6.56
N ASP A 742 0.70 5.34 -6.55
CA ASP A 742 -0.47 5.68 -7.37
C ASP A 742 -0.14 5.32 -8.85
N LEU A 743 1.04 5.64 -9.39
CA LEU A 743 1.43 5.19 -10.75
C LEU A 743 1.48 3.66 -10.92
N ILE A 744 1.82 2.83 -9.94
CA ILE A 744 1.77 1.35 -10.06
C ILE A 744 0.31 0.85 -10.22
N THR A 745 -0.65 1.52 -9.59
CA THR A 745 -2.09 1.27 -9.84
C THR A 745 -2.55 1.74 -11.20
N LEU A 746 -1.81 2.68 -11.83
CA LEU A 746 -2.18 3.38 -13.06
C LEU A 746 -1.38 2.99 -14.30
N ASP A 747 -0.19 2.38 -14.15
CA ASP A 747 0.72 1.93 -15.23
C ASP A 747 0.26 0.60 -15.85
N GLU A 748 -1.06 0.47 -15.84
CA GLU A 748 -1.90 -0.59 -16.32
C GLU A 748 -1.89 -0.66 -17.87
N ALA A 749 -0.99 0.08 -18.56
CA ALA A 749 -1.03 0.37 -20.00
C ALA A 749 0.33 0.37 -20.77
N HIS A 750 1.52 0.35 -20.14
CA HIS A 750 2.75 0.70 -20.88
C HIS A 750 3.58 -0.42 -21.53
N HIS A 751 3.26 -1.71 -21.38
CA HIS A 751 4.12 -2.77 -21.95
C HIS A 751 3.94 -3.07 -23.45
N ASP A 752 2.89 -2.57 -24.11
CA ASP A 752 2.59 -2.94 -25.51
C ASP A 752 3.34 -2.11 -26.58
N ALA A 753 4.09 -1.06 -26.19
CA ALA A 753 4.78 -0.19 -27.14
C ALA A 753 6.28 -0.52 -27.37
N LEU A 754 6.88 -1.45 -26.63
CA LEU A 754 8.34 -1.66 -26.61
C LEU A 754 8.82 -3.05 -27.06
N THR A 755 8.02 -3.84 -27.79
CA THR A 755 8.48 -5.12 -28.35
C THR A 755 9.05 -5.04 -29.77
N THR A 756 9.47 -3.86 -30.23
CA THR A 756 10.29 -3.75 -31.44
C THR A 756 11.44 -2.75 -31.27
N GLU A 757 12.63 -3.31 -31.02
CA GLU A 757 14.00 -2.82 -31.31
C GLU A 757 14.91 -2.80 -30.05
N PRO A 758 16.14 -3.35 -30.12
CA PRO A 758 17.04 -3.47 -28.97
C PRO A 758 17.73 -2.15 -28.65
N ILE A 759 17.76 -1.76 -27.36
CA ILE A 759 18.45 -0.56 -26.90
C ILE A 759 19.89 -0.90 -26.46
N ASP A 760 20.82 -0.16 -27.04
CA ASP A 760 22.26 -0.11 -26.80
C ASP A 760 22.56 0.50 -25.42
N ALA A 761 23.12 -0.31 -24.52
CA ALA A 761 23.53 0.10 -23.19
C ALA A 761 24.88 0.82 -23.25
N GLN A 762 24.87 2.14 -23.44
CA GLN A 762 25.99 2.98 -23.06
C GLN A 762 25.54 4.38 -22.61
N SER A 763 26.05 4.75 -21.44
CA SER A 763 26.12 6.10 -20.85
C SER A 763 24.92 6.62 -20.09
N TRP A 764 24.77 6.22 -18.81
CA TRP A 764 24.36 7.13 -17.73
C TRP A 764 25.11 6.75 -16.45
N GLN A 765 26.16 7.52 -16.13
CA GLN A 765 26.76 7.59 -14.80
C GLN A 765 26.27 8.89 -14.16
N THR A 766 25.71 8.80 -12.96
CA THR A 766 25.54 9.95 -12.06
C THR A 766 25.97 9.58 -10.64
N PRO A 767 26.42 10.58 -9.86
CA PRO A 767 27.32 10.41 -8.73
C PRO A 767 26.56 10.21 -7.41
N VAL A 768 27.04 9.28 -6.60
CA VAL A 768 26.61 9.05 -5.22
C VAL A 768 27.16 10.18 -4.33
N LEU A 769 26.27 10.88 -3.65
CA LEU A 769 26.54 11.81 -2.55
C LEU A 769 25.88 11.22 -1.30
N ASP A 770 26.69 11.14 -0.25
CA ASP A 770 26.47 10.47 1.02
C ASP A 770 25.51 11.23 1.96
N GLY A 771 24.74 10.48 2.73
CA GLY A 771 23.80 11.01 3.71
C GLY A 771 23.56 10.02 4.85
N THR A 772 24.63 9.63 5.54
CA THR A 772 24.56 8.91 6.82
C THR A 772 24.00 9.82 7.92
N GLY A 773 23.04 9.34 8.70
CA GLY A 773 22.60 10.03 9.91
C GLY A 773 21.44 9.38 10.66
N SER A 774 21.53 8.10 11.02
CA SER A 774 20.72 7.51 12.10
C SER A 774 21.64 7.07 13.23
N GLY A 775 21.29 7.44 14.45
CA GLY A 775 21.99 7.06 15.67
C GLY A 775 20.96 6.60 16.69
N ASP A 776 21.02 5.31 17.00
CA ASP A 776 20.24 4.63 18.03
C ASP A 776 20.96 4.73 19.39
N MET A 777 20.22 4.82 20.50
CA MET A 777 20.79 4.79 21.86
C MET A 777 19.82 4.17 22.88
N THR A 778 20.03 2.90 23.21
CA THR A 778 19.59 2.32 24.50
C THR A 778 20.77 2.14 25.45
N SER A 779 21.05 3.14 26.29
CA SER A 779 21.69 2.95 27.60
C SER A 779 21.34 4.13 28.51
N GLU A 780 20.68 3.86 29.64
CA GLU A 780 20.23 4.91 30.57
C GLU A 780 21.40 5.77 31.08
N VAL A 781 21.52 6.99 30.55
CA VAL A 781 22.48 8.00 31.01
C VAL A 781 21.98 8.60 32.34
N PRO A 782 22.78 8.62 33.42
CA PRO A 782 22.37 9.24 34.68
C PRO A 782 22.37 10.78 34.57
N ILE A 783 21.22 11.43 34.77
CA ILE A 783 21.10 12.89 34.80
C ILE A 783 21.79 13.44 36.04
N THR A 784 22.80 14.30 35.87
CA THR A 784 23.51 14.88 37.01
C THR A 784 22.88 16.22 37.43
N PRO A 785 23.06 16.67 38.69
CA PRO A 785 22.64 18.00 39.11
C PRO A 785 23.31 19.15 38.34
N ALA A 786 24.40 18.89 37.60
CA ALA A 786 25.01 19.86 36.72
C ALA A 786 24.22 20.02 35.41
N ASP A 787 23.59 18.95 34.91
CA ASP A 787 22.79 18.96 33.69
C ASP A 787 21.49 19.75 33.89
N LEU A 788 20.83 19.57 35.05
CA LEU A 788 19.65 20.35 35.43
C LEU A 788 19.95 21.85 35.65
N GLN A 789 21.19 22.22 35.95
CA GLN A 789 21.57 23.65 36.02
C GLN A 789 21.69 24.30 34.64
N ARG A 790 21.84 23.51 33.57
CA ARG A 790 21.95 24.01 32.19
C ARG A 790 20.56 24.30 31.60
N VAL A 791 19.50 23.72 32.18
CA VAL A 791 18.10 23.93 31.81
C VAL A 791 17.24 24.29 33.05
N PRO A 792 17.47 25.43 33.71
CA PRO A 792 16.96 25.73 35.07
C PRO A 792 15.43 25.85 35.22
N GLY A 793 14.65 25.64 34.15
CA GLY A 793 13.19 25.63 34.15
C GLY A 793 12.57 24.24 33.93
N TRP A 794 13.40 23.21 33.67
CA TRP A 794 12.95 21.85 33.41
C TRP A 794 13.32 20.93 34.57
N ASP A 795 12.41 20.01 34.92
CA ASP A 795 12.66 19.02 35.97
C ASP A 795 13.33 17.76 35.41
N GLU A 796 13.79 16.89 36.31
CA GLU A 796 14.52 15.67 35.94
C GLU A 796 13.69 14.74 35.05
N ALA A 797 12.37 14.66 35.28
CA ALA A 797 11.48 13.82 34.49
C ALA A 797 11.35 14.34 33.04
N MET A 798 11.21 15.65 32.87
CA MET A 798 11.15 16.26 31.54
C MET A 798 12.48 16.08 30.79
N VAL A 799 13.62 16.32 31.45
CA VAL A 799 14.94 16.08 30.83
C VAL A 799 15.11 14.61 30.44
N ARG A 800 14.69 13.67 31.29
CA ARG A 800 14.75 12.23 31.00
C ARG A 800 13.90 11.86 29.80
N SER A 801 12.69 12.40 29.70
CA SER A 801 11.79 12.13 28.57
C SER A 801 12.43 12.49 27.21
N TYR A 802 13.19 13.58 27.15
CA TYR A 802 13.87 13.96 25.92
C TYR A 802 15.15 13.14 25.67
N LEU A 803 15.90 12.78 26.71
CA LEU A 803 17.06 11.89 26.56
C LEU A 803 16.62 10.49 26.08
N ASP A 804 15.49 9.98 26.57
CA ASP A 804 14.89 8.70 26.14
C ASP A 804 14.36 8.78 24.69
N GLN A 805 14.04 9.99 24.20
CA GLN A 805 13.74 10.29 22.79
C GLN A 805 15.00 10.50 21.93
N GLY A 806 16.19 10.15 22.44
CA GLY A 806 17.45 10.22 21.70
C GLY A 806 18.10 11.60 21.66
N TRP A 807 17.57 12.61 22.36
CA TRP A 807 18.20 13.92 22.43
C TRP A 807 19.47 13.86 23.28
N SER A 808 20.54 14.51 22.82
CA SER A 808 21.71 14.74 23.67
C SER A 808 21.46 15.89 24.65
N MET A 809 22.14 15.86 25.80
CA MET A 809 22.03 16.94 26.78
C MET A 809 22.51 18.30 26.24
N ASP A 810 23.34 18.32 25.21
CA ASP A 810 23.75 19.55 24.54
C ASP A 810 22.65 20.10 23.61
N GLN A 811 21.94 19.23 22.88
CA GLN A 811 20.74 19.59 22.10
C GLN A 811 19.61 20.12 22.99
N LEU A 812 19.43 19.54 24.18
CA LEU A 812 18.41 20.02 25.12
C LEU A 812 18.70 21.40 25.67
N VAL A 813 19.97 21.74 25.84
CA VAL A 813 20.36 23.09 26.29
C VAL A 813 20.13 24.11 25.19
N GLU A 814 20.45 23.77 23.94
CA GLU A 814 20.19 24.65 22.80
C GLU A 814 18.67 24.85 22.60
N TYR A 815 17.88 23.78 22.64
CA TYR A 815 16.43 23.85 22.56
C TYR A 815 15.79 24.61 23.72
N TYR A 816 16.27 24.42 24.95
CA TYR A 816 15.84 25.22 26.10
C TYR A 816 16.18 26.71 25.92
N GLU A 817 17.36 27.05 25.39
CA GLU A 817 17.75 28.44 25.11
C GLU A 817 16.92 29.08 23.99
N GLU A 818 16.52 28.30 22.97
CA GLU A 818 15.59 28.73 21.93
C GLU A 818 14.18 28.96 22.47
N GLN A 819 13.65 28.06 23.30
CA GLN A 819 12.36 28.23 23.96
C GLN A 819 12.35 29.46 24.89
N VAL A 820 13.43 29.70 25.64
CA VAL A 820 13.58 30.91 26.47
C VAL A 820 13.65 32.17 25.61
N LYS A 821 14.27 32.13 24.43
CA LYS A 821 14.28 33.27 23.48
C LYS A 821 12.93 33.49 22.80
N ALA A 822 12.26 32.43 22.35
CA ALA A 822 10.93 32.51 21.74
C ALA A 822 9.90 33.08 22.74
N HIS A 823 9.99 32.69 24.00
CA HIS A 823 9.18 33.29 25.06
C HIS A 823 9.60 34.73 25.41
N ALA A 824 10.88 35.08 25.33
CA ALA A 824 11.33 36.46 25.52
C ALA A 824 10.81 37.39 24.41
N ASP A 825 10.78 36.95 23.15
CA ASP A 825 10.27 37.72 22.02
C ASP A 825 8.74 37.79 21.98
N SER A 826 8.03 36.81 22.53
CA SER A 826 6.55 36.85 22.69
C SER A 826 6.02 37.85 23.73
N THR A 827 6.91 38.54 24.47
CA THR A 827 6.53 39.59 25.43
C THR A 827 6.80 41.01 24.94
N GLN A 828 7.19 41.18 23.67
CA GLN A 828 7.23 42.46 22.97
C GLN A 828 6.52 42.39 21.61
N ASP A 829 5.19 42.26 21.64
CA ASP A 829 4.30 43.00 20.73
C ASP A 829 2.88 43.09 21.30
#